data_AF-A0A1S8KYZ5-F1
#
_entry.id   AF-A0A1S8KYZ5-F1
#
_cell.length_a   1.000
_cell.length_b   1.000
_cell.length_c   1.000
_cell.angle_alpha   90.00
_cell.angle_beta   90.00
_cell.angle_gamma   90.00
#
_symmetry.space_group_name_H-M   'P 1'
#
loop_
_entity.id
_entity.type
_entity.pdbx_description
1 polymer ?
#
loop_
_entity_poly.entity_id
_entity_poly.type
_entity_poly.pdbx_seq_one_letter_code
_entity_poly.pdbx_strand_id
1 'polypeptide(L)'
;MKYKNLLSPIVINRMSVRNRVVMTPMGTNFADVDGEFKENHIKYYEQRAKGGTGLIIVENACVDFPLGSNGTTQIRIDHDKFMPSLNELVNRVHRFGASIAIQINHSGASAVPGRIGQTPVSSSNIPSKTGGAVPRELTKDEIYEIAKKYGEAAKRAQSAGFDAIEIHGGHSYLISQFLSPVYNKREDEFGGSVENRTRFARLVIDSIRKEVGPIMPISLRVSAEEFVEGGNTLEDTLKILEYLDDGIDIYNVSAALNDSLYYQIDQMNLEDGWRAYMSEAVKKKFDKPVIITGNIRDPKVAEKIIEDKKADFIGMGRGLIAEPYWVEKVKNNEEALLRKCISCNIGCANNRIAANCPIKCTVNPDLINNDEYKKNKVKKPTNVVVIGGGTAGLEAACTAAEVGCTTFLIEEKPYLGGLASEISRLPDKKRISDFPKYLVNRSETLSNLFVFKNTKADAEVIKKFNPDVVVNATGSTPLLPPIEGLKENINKENGKVKSIFGLLNDVDKYDHDYSGKDIVVVGGGAVGLDVAEFFSKRNAKVKMVEMMPVVAKDLDLITKMSMMKEMKEHEVEIYTETVLKEVCEDHFKVTKDGKELDLNFDYGFVCLGMKAYNPEFTAILENFEDAEVLNIGDSRQARKIISGTEEGRNIIFTLKKIGVM
;
A
#
# COMPACT_ATOMS: atom_id res chain seq x y z
N MET A 1 -9.36 29.52 5.67
CA MET A 1 -9.13 28.05 5.62
C MET A 1 -7.63 27.80 5.71
N LYS A 2 -7.20 26.78 6.46
CA LYS A 2 -5.79 26.45 6.72
C LYS A 2 -5.02 26.00 5.47
N TYR A 3 -5.70 25.38 4.50
CA TYR A 3 -5.13 24.84 3.26
C TYR A 3 -5.79 25.46 2.03
N LYS A 4 -5.52 26.74 1.80
CA LYS A 4 -6.25 27.54 0.81
C LYS A 4 -5.95 27.08 -0.62
N ASN A 5 -4.69 26.75 -0.92
CA ASN A 5 -4.30 26.39 -2.28
C ASN A 5 -4.79 24.97 -2.61
N LEU A 6 -4.58 24.02 -1.69
CA LEU A 6 -5.01 22.63 -1.83
C LEU A 6 -6.53 22.49 -2.01
N LEU A 7 -7.31 23.32 -1.31
CA LEU A 7 -8.78 23.29 -1.37
C LEU A 7 -9.36 24.22 -2.44
N SER A 8 -8.51 24.87 -3.25
CA SER A 8 -8.97 25.75 -4.33
C SER A 8 -9.44 24.96 -5.56
N PRO A 9 -10.52 25.40 -6.25
CA PRO A 9 -10.96 24.77 -7.48
C PRO A 9 -10.04 25.10 -8.67
N ILE A 10 -10.18 24.34 -9.75
CA ILE A 10 -9.56 24.59 -11.05
C ILE A 10 -10.45 24.09 -12.19
N VAL A 11 -10.45 24.82 -13.29
CA VAL A 11 -11.14 24.44 -14.54
C VAL A 11 -10.11 24.06 -15.58
N ILE A 12 -10.33 22.94 -16.26
CA ILE A 12 -9.50 22.43 -17.35
C ILE A 12 -10.45 22.08 -18.49
N ASN A 13 -10.41 22.88 -19.55
CA ASN A 13 -11.39 22.84 -20.65
C ASN A 13 -12.83 22.81 -20.08
N ARG A 14 -13.60 21.75 -20.35
CA ARG A 14 -14.98 21.61 -19.85
C ARG A 14 -15.09 21.09 -18.40
N MET A 15 -14.01 20.56 -17.83
CA MET A 15 -14.02 19.91 -16.51
C MET A 15 -13.73 20.91 -15.40
N SER A 16 -14.58 20.97 -14.37
CA SER A 16 -14.38 21.79 -13.18
C SER A 16 -14.10 20.91 -11.96
N VAL A 17 -12.86 20.94 -11.47
CA VAL A 17 -12.42 20.17 -10.30
C VAL A 17 -12.51 21.04 -9.05
N ARG A 18 -13.26 20.60 -8.04
CA ARG A 18 -13.59 21.40 -6.85
C ARG A 18 -12.44 21.65 -5.87
N ASN A 19 -11.35 20.88 -5.95
CA ASN A 19 -10.13 21.05 -5.15
C ASN A 19 -8.95 20.35 -5.85
N ARG A 20 -7.74 20.50 -5.30
CA ARG A 20 -6.50 20.00 -5.90
C ARG A 20 -6.18 18.55 -5.54
N VAL A 21 -7.10 17.78 -4.96
CA VAL A 21 -6.86 16.38 -4.58
C VAL A 21 -7.43 15.45 -5.64
N VAL A 22 -6.57 14.56 -6.15
CA VAL A 22 -6.91 13.61 -7.22
C VAL A 22 -6.70 12.19 -6.74
N MET A 23 -7.72 11.34 -6.86
CA MET A 23 -7.52 9.90 -6.71
C MET A 23 -6.87 9.36 -7.98
N THR A 24 -5.61 8.92 -7.88
CA THR A 24 -4.89 8.31 -9.01
C THR A 24 -5.40 6.89 -9.26
N PRO A 25 -5.32 6.37 -10.50
CA PRO A 25 -5.89 5.07 -10.80
C PRO A 25 -5.09 3.94 -10.14
N MET A 26 -5.84 3.00 -9.55
CA MET A 26 -5.34 1.86 -8.79
C MET A 26 -6.28 0.67 -8.97
N GLY A 27 -5.78 -0.44 -9.49
CA GLY A 27 -6.54 -1.69 -9.54
C GLY A 27 -7.06 -2.12 -8.17
N THR A 28 -8.35 -2.41 -8.09
CA THR A 28 -9.04 -2.83 -6.86
C THR A 28 -9.37 -4.31 -6.86
N ASN A 29 -9.45 -4.95 -8.04
CA ASN A 29 -9.99 -6.29 -8.25
C ASN A 29 -11.45 -6.45 -7.73
N PHE A 30 -12.24 -5.37 -7.66
CA PHE A 30 -13.67 -5.42 -7.26
C PHE A 30 -14.63 -5.63 -8.42
N ALA A 31 -14.18 -5.50 -9.68
CA ALA A 31 -15.02 -5.79 -10.83
C ALA A 31 -15.29 -7.30 -10.95
N ASP A 32 -16.31 -7.63 -11.74
CA ASP A 32 -16.63 -9.02 -12.05
C ASP A 32 -15.58 -9.61 -13.01
N VAL A 33 -15.61 -10.93 -13.21
CA VAL A 33 -14.68 -11.66 -14.08
C VAL A 33 -14.78 -11.20 -15.53
N ASP A 34 -15.93 -10.66 -15.92
CA ASP A 34 -16.15 -10.13 -17.26
C ASP A 34 -15.75 -8.65 -17.41
N GLY A 35 -15.25 -8.01 -16.34
CA GLY A 35 -14.78 -6.63 -16.30
C GLY A 35 -15.85 -5.58 -15.97
N GLU A 36 -17.07 -5.99 -15.60
CA GLU A 36 -18.16 -5.06 -15.28
C GLU A 36 -18.07 -4.49 -13.84
N PHE A 37 -18.47 -3.23 -13.67
CA PHE A 37 -18.69 -2.64 -12.35
C PHE A 37 -19.91 -3.26 -11.64
N LYS A 38 -19.74 -3.60 -10.36
CA LYS A 38 -20.82 -4.05 -9.47
C LYS A 38 -20.98 -3.07 -8.30
N GLU A 39 -22.06 -3.24 -7.52
CA GLU A 39 -22.45 -2.29 -6.46
C GLU A 39 -21.31 -1.97 -5.48
N ASN A 40 -20.59 -2.98 -4.95
CA ASN A 40 -19.48 -2.71 -4.02
C ASN A 40 -18.35 -1.91 -4.68
N HIS A 41 -18.09 -2.14 -5.97
CA HIS A 41 -17.08 -1.40 -6.71
C HIS A 41 -17.51 0.07 -6.92
N ILE A 42 -18.80 0.30 -7.22
CA ILE A 42 -19.36 1.65 -7.35
C ILE A 42 -19.35 2.38 -6.00
N LYS A 43 -19.80 1.72 -4.92
CA LYS A 43 -19.74 2.24 -3.55
C LYS A 43 -18.32 2.63 -3.14
N TYR A 44 -17.32 1.84 -3.52
CA TYR A 44 -15.92 2.17 -3.26
C TYR A 44 -15.55 3.55 -3.81
N TYR A 45 -15.86 3.88 -5.07
CA TYR A 45 -15.61 5.21 -5.61
C TYR A 45 -16.55 6.28 -5.03
N GLU A 46 -17.81 5.94 -4.79
CA GLU A 46 -18.80 6.83 -4.18
C GLU A 46 -18.34 7.34 -2.81
N GLN A 47 -17.74 6.50 -1.95
CA GLN A 47 -17.24 6.95 -0.65
C GLN A 47 -16.15 8.03 -0.77
N ARG A 48 -15.29 7.97 -1.80
CA ARG A 48 -14.23 8.98 -2.03
C ARG A 48 -14.83 10.28 -2.59
N ALA A 49 -15.87 10.16 -3.43
CA ALA A 49 -16.61 11.31 -3.93
C ALA A 49 -17.34 12.01 -2.77
N LYS A 50 -18.04 11.25 -1.93
CA LYS A 50 -18.69 11.75 -0.72
C LYS A 50 -17.71 12.34 0.30
N GLY A 51 -16.51 11.78 0.38
CA GLY A 51 -15.42 12.25 1.24
C GLY A 51 -14.69 13.50 0.75
N GLY A 52 -15.14 14.13 -0.33
CA GLY A 52 -14.66 15.44 -0.78
C GLY A 52 -13.57 15.41 -1.85
N THR A 53 -13.18 14.26 -2.39
CA THR A 53 -12.13 14.17 -3.45
C THR A 53 -12.48 15.02 -4.66
N GLY A 54 -11.51 15.76 -5.21
CA GLY A 54 -11.72 16.68 -6.34
C GLY A 54 -11.98 15.95 -7.66
N LEU A 55 -11.01 15.14 -8.09
CA LEU A 55 -11.08 14.31 -9.30
C LEU A 55 -10.80 12.85 -8.94
N ILE A 56 -11.62 11.94 -9.44
CA ILE A 56 -11.43 10.50 -9.29
C ILE A 56 -11.06 9.91 -10.65
N ILE A 57 -9.84 9.41 -10.78
CA ILE A 57 -9.41 8.68 -11.98
C ILE A 57 -9.58 7.19 -11.69
N VAL A 58 -10.58 6.57 -12.31
CA VAL A 58 -10.87 5.15 -12.12
C VAL A 58 -9.82 4.28 -12.81
N GLU A 59 -9.78 3.02 -12.40
CA GLU A 59 -8.86 1.97 -12.82
C GLU A 59 -8.55 1.88 -14.32
N ASN A 60 -7.48 1.14 -14.60
CA ASN A 60 -6.98 0.92 -15.94
C ASN A 60 -7.93 0.00 -16.74
N ALA A 61 -8.82 0.59 -17.53
CA ALA A 61 -9.76 -0.12 -18.37
C ALA A 61 -9.11 -0.71 -19.62
N CYS A 62 -9.39 -1.99 -19.88
CA CYS A 62 -8.90 -2.69 -21.06
C CYS A 62 -9.65 -2.20 -22.30
N VAL A 63 -8.90 -1.79 -23.32
CA VAL A 63 -9.44 -1.35 -24.62
C VAL A 63 -9.51 -2.45 -25.67
N ASP A 64 -8.86 -3.59 -25.44
CA ASP A 64 -8.74 -4.68 -26.41
C ASP A 64 -8.72 -6.05 -25.73
N PHE A 65 -9.87 -6.51 -25.23
CA PHE A 65 -9.95 -7.81 -24.57
C PHE A 65 -10.03 -8.96 -25.58
N PRO A 66 -9.34 -10.11 -25.36
CA PRO A 66 -8.52 -10.43 -24.19
C PRO A 66 -7.07 -9.94 -24.29
N LEU A 67 -6.57 -9.59 -25.48
CA LEU A 67 -5.15 -9.36 -25.76
C LEU A 67 -4.48 -8.32 -24.85
N GLY A 68 -5.20 -7.24 -24.55
CA GLY A 68 -4.76 -6.11 -23.74
C GLY A 68 -5.02 -6.25 -22.24
N SER A 69 -5.48 -7.40 -21.76
CA SER A 69 -5.84 -7.59 -20.34
C SER A 69 -4.64 -7.97 -19.46
N ASN A 70 -4.52 -7.35 -18.28
CA ASN A 70 -3.54 -7.69 -17.24
C ASN A 70 -4.14 -8.34 -15.99
N GLY A 71 -5.46 -8.37 -15.84
CA GLY A 71 -6.14 -8.81 -14.62
C GLY A 71 -7.34 -9.70 -14.90
N THR A 72 -7.59 -10.66 -14.02
CA THR A 72 -8.80 -11.50 -14.07
C THR A 72 -10.08 -10.66 -13.92
N THR A 73 -10.01 -9.60 -13.13
CA THR A 73 -11.12 -8.68 -12.85
C THR A 73 -10.77 -7.24 -13.23
N GLN A 74 -9.98 -7.08 -14.30
CA GLN A 74 -9.69 -5.75 -14.84
C GLN A 74 -10.95 -5.19 -15.48
N ILE A 75 -11.28 -3.92 -15.20
CA ILE A 75 -12.43 -3.27 -15.83
C ILE A 75 -12.24 -3.17 -17.35
N ARG A 76 -13.35 -3.12 -18.08
CA ARG A 76 -13.36 -3.16 -19.55
C ARG A 76 -14.17 -2.03 -20.15
N ILE A 77 -13.76 -1.60 -21.33
CA ILE A 77 -14.43 -0.57 -22.14
C ILE A 77 -14.31 -0.86 -23.65
N ASP A 78 -14.01 -2.11 -24.00
CA ASP A 78 -13.89 -2.59 -25.37
C ASP A 78 -15.25 -2.86 -26.05
N HIS A 79 -16.36 -2.85 -25.30
CA HIS A 79 -17.70 -3.15 -25.81
C HIS A 79 -18.79 -2.32 -25.14
N ASP A 80 -19.85 -1.99 -25.88
CA ASP A 80 -20.99 -1.18 -25.43
C ASP A 80 -21.77 -1.79 -24.25
N LYS A 81 -21.60 -3.09 -23.96
CA LYS A 81 -22.32 -3.76 -22.86
C LYS A 81 -21.94 -3.21 -21.49
N PHE A 82 -20.76 -2.58 -21.36
CA PHE A 82 -20.27 -2.00 -20.11
C PHE A 82 -20.82 -0.59 -19.86
N MET A 83 -21.44 0.05 -20.86
CA MET A 83 -21.92 1.43 -20.78
C MET A 83 -22.90 1.69 -19.63
N PRO A 84 -23.88 0.81 -19.33
CA PRO A 84 -24.82 1.06 -18.24
C PRO A 84 -24.14 1.16 -16.87
N SER A 85 -23.23 0.24 -16.55
CA SER A 85 -22.54 0.23 -15.26
C SER A 85 -21.53 1.38 -15.12
N LEU A 86 -20.88 1.76 -16.23
CA LEU A 86 -20.04 2.96 -16.30
C LEU A 86 -20.85 4.25 -16.10
N ASN A 87 -22.02 4.37 -16.72
CA ASN A 87 -22.89 5.53 -16.55
C ASN A 87 -23.42 5.64 -15.11
N GLU A 88 -23.82 4.52 -14.49
CA GLU A 88 -24.25 4.51 -13.08
C GLU A 88 -23.12 4.96 -12.15
N LEU A 89 -21.89 4.47 -12.37
CA LEU A 89 -20.72 4.92 -11.62
C LEU A 89 -20.52 6.44 -11.70
N VAL A 90 -20.52 6.98 -12.92
CA VAL A 90 -20.38 8.42 -13.18
C VAL A 90 -21.47 9.20 -12.43
N ASN A 91 -22.73 8.81 -12.60
CA ASN A 91 -23.86 9.47 -11.93
C ASN A 91 -23.73 9.45 -10.40
N ARG A 92 -23.32 8.33 -9.81
CA ARG A 92 -23.13 8.20 -8.35
C ARG A 92 -22.01 9.10 -7.84
N VAL A 93 -20.92 9.25 -8.60
CA VAL A 93 -19.81 10.14 -8.24
C VAL A 93 -20.20 11.61 -8.40
N HIS A 94 -20.86 11.97 -9.51
CA HIS A 94 -21.33 13.33 -9.78
C HIS A 94 -22.34 13.84 -8.75
N ARG A 95 -23.20 12.97 -8.18
CA ARG A 95 -24.14 13.34 -7.09
C ARG A 95 -23.44 13.97 -5.88
N PHE A 96 -22.17 13.67 -5.66
CA PHE A 96 -21.37 14.25 -4.57
C PHE A 96 -20.43 15.36 -5.05
N GLY A 97 -20.51 15.79 -6.31
CA GLY A 97 -19.76 16.93 -6.84
C GLY A 97 -18.28 16.69 -7.12
N ALA A 98 -17.83 15.44 -7.23
CA ALA A 98 -16.48 15.10 -7.71
C ALA A 98 -16.49 14.96 -9.23
N SER A 99 -15.42 15.39 -9.89
CA SER A 99 -15.16 15.03 -11.30
C SER A 99 -14.66 13.59 -11.38
N ILE A 100 -14.88 12.94 -12.52
CA ILE A 100 -14.46 11.56 -12.76
C ILE A 100 -13.80 11.38 -14.12
N ALA A 101 -12.68 10.67 -14.14
CA ALA A 101 -11.98 10.26 -15.35
C ALA A 101 -11.79 8.75 -15.37
N ILE A 102 -11.55 8.18 -16.54
CA ILE A 102 -11.20 6.77 -16.71
C ILE A 102 -9.83 6.63 -17.33
N GLN A 103 -8.98 5.79 -16.71
CA GLN A 103 -7.71 5.43 -17.31
C GLN A 103 -7.91 4.30 -18.32
N ILE A 104 -7.55 4.48 -19.57
CA ILE A 104 -7.63 3.45 -20.62
C ILE A 104 -6.24 2.89 -20.93
N ASN A 105 -6.14 1.57 -21.12
CA ASN A 105 -4.88 0.90 -21.40
C ASN A 105 -5.01 -0.39 -22.23
N HIS A 106 -3.87 -0.77 -22.79
CA HIS A 106 -3.55 -2.09 -23.30
C HIS A 106 -2.30 -2.61 -22.57
N SER A 107 -2.34 -3.84 -22.07
CA SER A 107 -1.30 -4.35 -21.17
C SER A 107 0.01 -4.71 -21.84
N GLY A 108 -0.05 -5.09 -23.12
CA GLY A 108 1.13 -5.50 -23.89
C GLY A 108 1.84 -6.68 -23.22
N ALA A 109 3.17 -6.61 -23.08
CA ALA A 109 3.99 -7.61 -22.40
C ALA A 109 3.66 -7.83 -20.92
N SER A 110 2.85 -6.96 -20.30
CA SER A 110 2.36 -7.15 -18.92
C SER A 110 1.10 -8.04 -18.86
N ALA A 111 0.55 -8.45 -20.01
CA ALA A 111 -0.53 -9.43 -20.05
C ALA A 111 -0.04 -10.83 -19.61
N VAL A 112 -0.93 -11.62 -19.01
CA VAL A 112 -0.60 -12.96 -18.48
C VAL A 112 -1.11 -14.02 -19.45
N PRO A 113 -0.25 -14.85 -20.09
CA PRO A 113 -0.67 -15.80 -21.12
C PRO A 113 -1.83 -16.71 -20.70
N GLY A 114 -1.76 -17.30 -19.51
CA GLY A 114 -2.81 -18.17 -18.98
C GLY A 114 -4.16 -17.48 -18.74
N ARG A 115 -4.20 -16.14 -18.68
CA ARG A 115 -5.45 -15.35 -18.55
C ARG A 115 -6.02 -14.95 -19.89
N ILE A 116 -5.16 -14.59 -20.85
CA ILE A 116 -5.58 -14.13 -22.17
C ILE A 116 -5.77 -15.27 -23.16
N GLY A 117 -5.29 -16.49 -22.84
CA GLY A 117 -5.38 -17.67 -23.69
C GLY A 117 -4.46 -17.66 -24.92
N GLN A 118 -3.52 -16.72 -24.98
CA GLN A 118 -2.65 -16.47 -26.13
C GLN A 118 -1.32 -15.83 -25.71
N THR A 119 -0.38 -15.70 -26.64
CA THR A 119 0.90 -15.04 -26.39
C THR A 119 0.70 -13.53 -26.22
N PRO A 120 1.23 -12.90 -25.15
CA PRO A 120 1.24 -11.44 -25.01
C PRO A 120 1.91 -10.76 -26.20
N VAL A 121 1.59 -9.49 -26.42
CA VAL A 121 2.17 -8.69 -27.52
C VAL A 121 2.89 -7.47 -27.02
N SER A 122 3.85 -6.94 -27.76
CA SER A 122 4.64 -5.77 -27.35
C SER A 122 5.29 -5.08 -28.55
N SER A 123 6.05 -4.03 -28.30
CA SER A 123 6.92 -3.40 -29.29
C SER A 123 8.00 -4.35 -29.81
N SER A 124 8.45 -5.32 -29.01
CA SER A 124 9.45 -6.35 -29.37
C SER A 124 9.21 -7.65 -28.58
N ASN A 125 10.17 -8.58 -28.59
CA ASN A 125 10.14 -9.82 -27.79
C ASN A 125 10.69 -9.68 -26.36
N ILE A 126 10.92 -8.47 -25.84
CA ILE A 126 11.43 -8.28 -24.47
C ILE A 126 10.28 -8.37 -23.45
N PRO A 127 10.37 -9.26 -22.43
CA PRO A 127 9.39 -9.34 -21.35
C PRO A 127 9.24 -8.03 -20.55
N SER A 128 8.05 -7.77 -20.01
CA SER A 128 7.79 -6.58 -19.19
C SER A 128 8.46 -6.60 -17.82
N LYS A 129 8.97 -7.75 -17.37
CA LYS A 129 9.66 -7.96 -16.10
C LYS A 129 10.61 -9.14 -16.18
N THR A 130 11.64 -9.15 -15.35
CA THR A 130 12.57 -10.26 -15.24
C THR A 130 11.84 -11.58 -14.94
N GLY A 131 12.10 -12.62 -15.75
CA GLY A 131 11.42 -13.93 -15.65
C GLY A 131 9.95 -13.94 -16.13
N GLY A 132 9.47 -12.86 -16.75
CA GLY A 132 8.13 -12.78 -17.34
C GLY A 132 7.97 -13.56 -18.64
N ALA A 133 6.73 -13.65 -19.13
CA ALA A 133 6.44 -14.28 -20.42
C ALA A 133 7.03 -13.45 -21.57
N VAL A 134 7.61 -14.15 -22.56
CA VAL A 134 8.14 -13.54 -23.78
C VAL A 134 6.98 -13.13 -24.69
N PRO A 135 6.79 -11.83 -24.97
CA PRO A 135 5.75 -11.37 -25.88
C PRO A 135 6.15 -11.60 -27.35
N ARG A 136 5.14 -11.55 -28.23
CA ARG A 136 5.32 -11.43 -29.68
C ARG A 136 5.40 -9.95 -30.06
N GLU A 137 6.27 -9.63 -31.00
CA GLU A 137 6.31 -8.31 -31.62
C GLU A 137 5.03 -8.01 -32.45
N LEU A 138 4.47 -6.82 -32.26
CA LEU A 138 3.31 -6.35 -33.03
C LEU A 138 3.67 -6.04 -34.49
N THR A 139 2.77 -6.36 -35.41
CA THR A 139 2.84 -5.88 -36.80
C THR A 139 2.36 -4.43 -36.89
N LYS A 140 2.69 -3.74 -37.98
CA LYS A 140 2.22 -2.36 -38.21
C LYS A 140 0.69 -2.26 -38.20
N ASP A 141 0.00 -3.19 -38.86
CA ASP A 141 -1.46 -3.19 -38.91
C ASP A 141 -2.09 -3.37 -37.51
N GLU A 142 -1.50 -4.22 -36.66
CA GLU A 142 -1.95 -4.38 -35.28
C GLU A 142 -1.72 -3.09 -34.46
N ILE A 143 -0.62 -2.37 -34.69
CA ILE A 143 -0.34 -1.08 -34.03
C ILE A 143 -1.44 -0.05 -34.38
N TYR A 144 -1.79 0.07 -35.66
CA TYR A 144 -2.85 0.98 -36.10
C TYR A 144 -4.24 0.58 -35.56
N GLU A 145 -4.55 -0.72 -35.57
CA GLU A 145 -5.84 -1.22 -35.06
C GLU A 145 -5.97 -1.01 -33.55
N ILE A 146 -4.90 -1.24 -32.77
CA ILE A 146 -4.90 -0.97 -31.33
C ILE A 146 -5.11 0.53 -31.08
N ALA A 147 -4.44 1.42 -31.83
CA ALA A 147 -4.64 2.86 -31.69
C ALA A 147 -6.10 3.29 -31.98
N LYS A 148 -6.75 2.66 -32.96
CA LYS A 148 -8.18 2.87 -33.23
C LYS A 148 -9.05 2.44 -32.05
N LYS A 149 -8.80 1.28 -31.43
CA LYS A 149 -9.54 0.79 -30.26
C LYS A 149 -9.44 1.73 -29.06
N TYR A 150 -8.31 2.43 -28.86
CA TYR A 150 -8.22 3.49 -27.86
C TYR A 150 -9.21 4.64 -28.12
N GLY A 151 -9.37 5.07 -29.38
CA GLY A 151 -10.35 6.08 -29.77
C GLY A 151 -11.79 5.64 -29.52
N GLU A 152 -12.13 4.41 -29.89
CA GLU A 152 -13.47 3.82 -29.64
C GLU A 152 -13.77 3.71 -28.13
N ALA A 153 -12.80 3.30 -27.32
CA ALA A 153 -12.91 3.29 -25.87
C ALA A 153 -13.12 4.70 -25.28
N ALA A 154 -12.39 5.70 -25.79
CA ALA A 154 -12.56 7.09 -25.39
C ALA A 154 -13.95 7.64 -25.73
N LYS A 155 -14.50 7.29 -26.91
CA LYS A 155 -15.88 7.63 -27.29
C LYS A 155 -16.89 7.06 -26.30
N ARG A 156 -16.72 5.79 -25.91
CA ARG A 156 -17.56 5.13 -24.89
C ARG A 156 -17.44 5.85 -23.56
N ALA A 157 -16.23 6.20 -23.12
CA ALA A 157 -16.03 6.97 -21.89
C ALA A 157 -16.76 8.32 -21.92
N GLN A 158 -16.64 9.08 -23.02
CA GLN A 158 -17.37 10.34 -23.18
C GLN A 158 -18.89 10.12 -23.13
N SER A 159 -19.39 9.10 -23.82
CA SER A 159 -20.81 8.78 -23.89
C SER A 159 -21.37 8.30 -22.54
N ALA A 160 -20.54 7.67 -21.69
CA ALA A 160 -20.92 7.26 -20.34
C ALA A 160 -20.98 8.45 -19.36
N GLY A 161 -20.42 9.60 -19.74
CA GLY A 161 -20.46 10.84 -18.97
C GLY A 161 -19.17 11.17 -18.22
N PHE A 162 -18.05 10.48 -18.48
CA PHE A 162 -16.76 10.83 -17.86
C PHE A 162 -16.34 12.28 -18.22
N ASP A 163 -15.71 12.96 -17.28
CA ASP A 163 -15.28 14.35 -17.43
C ASP A 163 -13.95 14.47 -18.17
N ALA A 164 -13.11 13.45 -18.10
CA ALA A 164 -11.81 13.37 -18.76
C ALA A 164 -11.41 11.91 -19.06
N ILE A 165 -10.42 11.74 -19.93
CA ILE A 165 -9.81 10.44 -20.26
C ILE A 165 -8.35 10.47 -19.87
N GLU A 166 -7.86 9.43 -19.21
CA GLU A 166 -6.43 9.26 -18.94
C GLU A 166 -5.84 8.15 -19.80
N ILE A 167 -4.79 8.47 -20.56
CA ILE A 167 -4.00 7.51 -21.34
C ILE A 167 -2.92 6.96 -20.42
N HIS A 168 -2.85 5.62 -20.30
CA HIS A 168 -1.77 5.00 -19.53
C HIS A 168 -0.50 4.81 -20.38
N GLY A 169 0.44 5.76 -20.28
CA GLY A 169 1.74 5.76 -20.97
C GLY A 169 2.97 5.34 -20.16
N GLY A 170 2.79 4.68 -19.00
CA GLY A 170 3.87 4.36 -18.06
C GLY A 170 3.83 2.92 -17.53
N HIS A 171 4.69 2.60 -16.57
CA HIS A 171 4.66 1.35 -15.77
C HIS A 171 4.70 0.04 -16.58
N SER A 172 5.51 -0.03 -17.63
CA SER A 172 5.68 -1.25 -18.43
C SER A 172 4.41 -1.76 -19.12
N TYR A 173 3.41 -0.92 -19.37
CA TYR A 173 2.28 -1.24 -20.26
C TYR A 173 2.57 -0.89 -21.72
N LEU A 174 1.67 -1.21 -22.65
CA LEU A 174 1.99 -1.21 -24.08
C LEU A 174 2.59 0.11 -24.57
N ILE A 175 2.00 1.25 -24.25
CA ILE A 175 2.54 2.55 -24.67
C ILE A 175 3.94 2.77 -24.08
N SER A 176 4.14 2.47 -22.79
CA SER A 176 5.47 2.52 -22.14
C SER A 176 6.47 1.56 -22.80
N GLN A 177 6.03 0.40 -23.30
CA GLN A 177 6.88 -0.55 -24.03
C GLN A 177 7.34 0.00 -25.39
N PHE A 178 6.58 0.89 -26.02
CA PHE A 178 7.05 1.61 -27.22
C PHE A 178 7.98 2.77 -26.86
N LEU A 179 7.69 3.50 -25.78
CA LEU A 179 8.47 4.67 -25.35
C LEU A 179 9.85 4.30 -24.79
N SER A 180 9.97 3.15 -24.10
CA SER A 180 11.18 2.75 -23.38
C SER A 180 12.20 2.07 -24.29
N PRO A 181 13.50 2.47 -24.26
CA PRO A 181 14.58 1.77 -24.94
C PRO A 181 14.80 0.36 -24.42
N VAL A 182 14.40 0.07 -23.17
CA VAL A 182 14.54 -1.26 -22.55
C VAL A 182 13.72 -2.28 -23.33
N TYR A 183 12.47 -1.92 -23.67
CA TYR A 183 11.53 -2.80 -24.33
C TYR A 183 11.53 -2.64 -25.85
N ASN A 184 11.60 -1.42 -26.38
CA ASN A 184 11.48 -1.19 -27.81
C ASN A 184 12.80 -1.44 -28.54
N LYS A 185 12.88 -2.57 -29.25
CA LYS A 185 14.04 -2.99 -30.07
C LYS A 185 13.74 -2.95 -31.57
N ARG A 186 12.69 -2.24 -31.99
CA ARG A 186 12.30 -2.16 -33.40
C ARG A 186 13.28 -1.32 -34.21
N GLU A 187 13.44 -1.67 -35.47
CA GLU A 187 14.24 -0.94 -36.46
C GLU A 187 13.38 -0.23 -37.51
N ASP A 188 12.05 -0.32 -37.40
CA ASP A 188 11.10 0.35 -38.27
C ASP A 188 10.69 1.74 -37.74
N GLU A 189 9.68 2.36 -38.35
CA GLU A 189 9.17 3.70 -37.99
C GLU A 189 8.60 3.82 -36.56
N PHE A 190 8.51 2.71 -35.82
CA PHE A 190 8.06 2.69 -34.42
C PHE A 190 9.19 2.45 -33.42
N GLY A 191 10.46 2.38 -33.85
CA GLY A 191 11.62 2.22 -32.96
C GLY A 191 12.89 2.96 -33.39
N GLY A 192 13.96 2.78 -32.63
CA GLY A 192 15.20 3.52 -32.79
C GLY A 192 15.14 4.92 -32.18
N SER A 193 14.90 5.95 -32.99
CA SER A 193 14.91 7.35 -32.55
C SER A 193 13.80 7.68 -31.56
N VAL A 194 13.97 8.75 -30.77
CA VAL A 194 12.93 9.23 -29.84
C VAL A 194 11.61 9.49 -30.59
N GLU A 195 11.67 10.19 -31.73
CA GLU A 195 10.51 10.45 -32.59
C GLU A 195 9.77 9.16 -32.95
N ASN A 196 10.47 8.15 -33.47
CA ASN A 196 9.87 6.89 -33.88
C ASN A 196 9.23 6.14 -32.70
N ARG A 197 9.90 6.09 -31.55
CA ARG A 197 9.34 5.48 -30.33
C ARG A 197 8.08 6.18 -29.84
N THR A 198 7.96 7.49 -30.05
CA THR A 198 6.75 8.25 -29.69
C THR A 198 5.58 8.07 -30.66
N ARG A 199 5.82 7.53 -31.86
CA ARG A 199 4.83 7.45 -32.95
C ARG A 199 3.57 6.70 -32.55
N PHE A 200 3.69 5.58 -31.84
CA PHE A 200 2.51 4.85 -31.35
C PHE A 200 1.68 5.65 -30.34
N ALA A 201 2.34 6.32 -29.40
CA ALA A 201 1.65 7.18 -28.43
C ALA A 201 0.91 8.34 -29.12
N ARG A 202 1.54 8.95 -30.13
CA ARG A 202 0.93 9.99 -30.98
C ARG A 202 -0.33 9.49 -31.69
N LEU A 203 -0.27 8.32 -32.33
CA LEU A 203 -1.43 7.69 -32.99
C LEU A 203 -2.60 7.47 -32.03
N VAL A 204 -2.30 7.02 -30.80
CA VAL A 204 -3.32 6.83 -29.76
C VAL A 204 -3.97 8.18 -29.39
N ILE A 205 -3.17 9.23 -29.16
CA ILE A 205 -3.67 10.56 -28.81
C ILE A 205 -4.53 11.14 -29.94
N ASP A 206 -4.09 11.01 -31.19
CA ASP A 206 -4.84 11.48 -32.37
C ASP A 206 -6.17 10.76 -32.53
N SER A 207 -6.17 9.44 -32.38
CA SER A 207 -7.37 8.59 -32.43
C SER A 207 -8.38 8.99 -31.36
N ILE A 208 -7.93 9.21 -30.12
CA ILE A 208 -8.78 9.69 -29.03
C ILE A 208 -9.33 11.07 -29.35
N ARG A 209 -8.46 12.03 -29.67
CA ARG A 209 -8.85 13.43 -29.93
C ARG A 209 -9.88 13.54 -31.05
N LYS A 210 -9.75 12.71 -32.10
CA LYS A 210 -10.71 12.63 -33.20
C LYS A 210 -12.11 12.20 -32.73
N GLU A 211 -12.21 11.25 -31.81
CA GLU A 211 -13.51 10.75 -31.34
C GLU A 211 -14.17 11.64 -30.29
N VAL A 212 -13.40 12.29 -29.41
CA VAL A 212 -13.95 13.04 -28.26
C VAL A 212 -13.96 14.57 -28.44
N GLY A 213 -13.30 15.07 -29.48
CA GLY A 213 -13.23 16.48 -29.80
C GLY A 213 -12.26 17.30 -28.91
N PRO A 214 -12.18 18.63 -29.14
CA PRO A 214 -11.13 19.46 -28.56
C PRO A 214 -11.36 19.84 -27.10
N ILE A 215 -12.60 19.78 -26.61
CA ILE A 215 -12.95 20.26 -25.25
C ILE A 215 -12.84 19.19 -24.16
N MET A 216 -12.74 17.91 -24.56
CA MET A 216 -12.60 16.81 -23.61
C MET A 216 -11.15 16.78 -23.11
N PRO A 217 -10.88 16.92 -21.79
CA PRO A 217 -9.54 16.82 -21.27
C PRO A 217 -8.95 15.42 -21.48
N ILE A 218 -7.73 15.39 -22.00
CA ILE A 218 -6.90 14.18 -22.12
C ILE A 218 -5.72 14.31 -21.15
N SER A 219 -5.68 13.41 -20.17
CA SER A 219 -4.54 13.22 -19.26
C SER A 219 -3.59 12.17 -19.84
N LEU A 220 -2.28 12.40 -19.77
CA LEU A 220 -1.28 11.37 -20.05
C LEU A 220 -0.53 11.02 -18.77
N ARG A 221 -0.63 9.76 -18.35
CA ARG A 221 0.13 9.24 -17.22
C ARG A 221 1.43 8.58 -17.68
N VAL A 222 2.57 9.15 -17.29
CA VAL A 222 3.91 8.69 -17.71
C VAL A 222 4.77 8.28 -16.52
N SER A 223 5.70 7.35 -16.78
CA SER A 223 6.86 7.16 -15.91
C SER A 223 7.89 8.22 -16.30
N ALA A 224 8.00 9.30 -15.52
CA ALA A 224 8.94 10.38 -15.81
C ALA A 224 10.40 9.92 -15.72
N GLU A 225 10.67 8.94 -14.85
CA GLU A 225 11.96 8.27 -14.74
C GLU A 225 11.74 6.77 -14.53
N GLU A 226 12.49 5.93 -15.23
CA GLU A 226 12.25 4.48 -15.27
C GLU A 226 13.02 3.68 -14.20
N PHE A 227 14.09 4.24 -13.62
CA PHE A 227 14.91 3.62 -12.56
C PHE A 227 15.39 2.19 -12.87
N VAL A 228 15.72 1.93 -14.13
CA VAL A 228 16.36 0.69 -14.58
C VAL A 228 17.52 1.04 -15.50
N GLU A 229 18.51 0.17 -15.57
CA GLU A 229 19.64 0.34 -16.48
C GLU A 229 19.16 0.43 -17.93
N GLY A 230 19.62 1.46 -18.64
CA GLY A 230 19.20 1.73 -20.02
C GLY A 230 17.74 2.18 -20.19
N GLY A 231 17.02 2.49 -19.12
CA GLY A 231 15.69 3.10 -19.15
C GLY A 231 15.72 4.60 -19.46
N ASN A 232 14.55 5.17 -19.77
CA ASN A 232 14.43 6.61 -19.96
C ASN A 232 14.69 7.36 -18.64
N THR A 233 15.58 8.36 -18.72
CA THR A 233 15.80 9.34 -17.66
C THR A 233 14.69 10.41 -17.65
N LEU A 234 14.70 11.30 -16.65
CA LEU A 234 13.82 12.47 -16.66
C LEU A 234 14.04 13.35 -17.90
N GLU A 235 15.30 13.57 -18.32
CA GLU A 235 15.58 14.37 -19.52
C GLU A 235 15.06 13.70 -20.80
N ASP A 236 15.19 12.37 -20.91
CA ASP A 236 14.67 11.63 -22.06
C ASP A 236 13.15 11.71 -22.13
N THR A 237 12.48 11.57 -20.99
CA THR A 237 11.02 11.69 -20.93
C THR A 237 10.56 13.09 -21.30
N LEU A 238 11.25 14.15 -20.88
CA LEU A 238 10.92 15.51 -21.30
C LEU A 238 11.01 15.67 -22.83
N LYS A 239 12.02 15.08 -23.49
CA LYS A 239 12.13 15.08 -24.97
C LYS A 239 11.01 14.28 -25.62
N ILE A 240 10.63 13.13 -25.05
CA ILE A 240 9.49 12.33 -25.51
C ILE A 240 8.21 13.16 -25.47
N LEU A 241 7.98 13.88 -24.38
CA LEU A 241 6.76 14.65 -24.19
C LEU A 241 6.63 15.83 -25.17
N GLU A 242 7.73 16.37 -25.70
CA GLU A 242 7.68 17.41 -26.75
C GLU A 242 6.93 16.95 -28.01
N TYR A 243 6.99 15.67 -28.37
CA TYR A 243 6.27 15.09 -29.52
C TYR A 243 4.77 14.84 -29.26
N LEU A 244 4.36 14.89 -27.98
CA LEU A 244 3.02 14.51 -27.55
C LEU A 244 2.23 15.70 -26.98
N ASP A 245 2.92 16.78 -26.63
CA ASP A 245 2.38 17.88 -25.83
C ASP A 245 1.08 18.46 -26.40
N ASP A 246 1.05 18.81 -27.68
CA ASP A 246 -0.09 19.45 -28.35
C ASP A 246 -1.42 18.69 -28.25
N GLY A 247 -1.39 17.38 -28.00
CA GLY A 247 -2.58 16.55 -27.83
C GLY A 247 -3.01 16.32 -26.38
N ILE A 248 -2.19 16.71 -25.41
CA ILE A 248 -2.37 16.46 -23.98
C ILE A 248 -2.76 17.73 -23.22
N ASP A 249 -3.73 17.61 -22.32
CA ASP A 249 -4.23 18.70 -21.47
C ASP A 249 -3.70 18.63 -20.03
N ILE A 250 -3.38 17.41 -19.54
CA ILE A 250 -2.94 17.17 -18.15
C ILE A 250 -1.80 16.14 -18.15
N TYR A 251 -0.75 16.39 -17.39
CA TYR A 251 0.28 15.38 -17.14
C TYR A 251 0.11 14.74 -15.76
N ASN A 252 0.00 13.42 -15.73
CA ASN A 252 0.03 12.64 -14.50
C ASN A 252 1.41 11.99 -14.34
N VAL A 253 2.22 12.57 -13.46
CA VAL A 253 3.64 12.24 -13.32
C VAL A 253 3.82 11.14 -12.30
N SER A 254 4.28 9.99 -12.79
CA SER A 254 4.65 8.81 -12.01
C SER A 254 6.10 8.42 -12.31
N ALA A 255 6.52 7.23 -11.88
CA ALA A 255 7.87 6.73 -12.10
C ALA A 255 7.87 5.19 -12.18
N ALA A 256 9.03 4.67 -12.58
CA ALA A 256 9.42 3.27 -12.59
C ALA A 256 8.77 2.39 -13.65
N LEU A 257 9.34 1.19 -13.77
CA LEU A 257 8.91 0.04 -14.55
C LEU A 257 8.71 -1.15 -13.60
N ASN A 258 8.27 -2.30 -14.10
CA ASN A 258 8.05 -3.48 -13.25
C ASN A 258 9.30 -3.94 -12.49
N ASP A 259 10.49 -3.83 -13.07
CA ASP A 259 11.74 -4.26 -12.40
C ASP A 259 12.21 -3.24 -11.33
N SER A 260 11.63 -2.04 -11.34
CA SER A 260 11.82 -0.97 -10.35
C SER A 260 10.53 -0.62 -9.62
N LEU A 261 9.56 -1.55 -9.54
CA LEU A 261 8.19 -1.33 -9.08
C LEU A 261 8.07 -0.72 -7.67
N TYR A 262 9.09 -0.91 -6.83
CA TYR A 262 9.20 -0.33 -5.49
C TYR A 262 9.45 1.19 -5.47
N TYR A 263 9.77 1.79 -6.62
CA TYR A 263 9.72 3.22 -6.88
C TYR A 263 8.42 3.68 -7.55
N GLN A 264 7.54 2.77 -7.99
CA GLN A 264 6.17 3.12 -8.42
C GLN A 264 5.22 3.11 -7.22
N ILE A 265 5.30 2.05 -6.40
CA ILE A 265 4.48 1.85 -5.20
C ILE A 265 5.36 2.18 -3.99
N ASP A 266 5.21 3.39 -3.46
CA ASP A 266 6.18 3.90 -2.51
C ASP A 266 6.28 3.03 -1.23
N GLN A 267 7.48 2.99 -0.67
CA GLN A 267 7.79 2.30 0.56
C GLN A 267 7.62 3.19 1.79
N MET A 268 7.84 2.61 2.97
CA MET A 268 7.76 3.34 4.24
C MET A 268 8.89 4.36 4.41
N ASN A 269 10.09 4.04 3.94
CA ASN A 269 11.30 4.84 4.11
C ASN A 269 11.38 6.08 3.20
N LEU A 270 10.69 6.09 2.05
CA LEU A 270 10.71 7.23 1.13
C LEU A 270 10.02 8.45 1.75
N GLU A 271 10.62 9.63 1.60
CA GLU A 271 10.09 10.90 2.12
C GLU A 271 8.76 11.31 1.48
N ASP A 272 8.00 12.17 2.17
CA ASP A 272 6.78 12.75 1.59
C ASP A 272 7.15 13.69 0.43
N GLY A 273 6.54 13.49 -0.73
CA GLY A 273 6.78 14.31 -1.91
C GLY A 273 8.11 14.04 -2.63
N TRP A 274 8.76 12.90 -2.40
CA TRP A 274 10.12 12.63 -2.92
C TRP A 274 10.27 12.74 -4.45
N ARG A 275 9.18 12.61 -5.23
CA ARG A 275 9.17 12.78 -6.69
C ARG A 275 8.87 14.20 -7.18
N ALA A 276 8.80 15.18 -6.30
CA ALA A 276 8.35 16.53 -6.67
C ALA A 276 9.24 17.21 -7.72
N TYR A 277 10.52 16.82 -7.81
CA TYR A 277 11.41 17.31 -8.87
C TYR A 277 10.93 16.89 -10.27
N MET A 278 10.33 15.70 -10.42
CA MET A 278 9.83 15.21 -11.71
C MET A 278 8.62 16.04 -12.18
N SER A 279 7.65 16.25 -11.29
CA SER A 279 6.45 17.03 -11.62
C SER A 279 6.78 18.50 -11.86
N GLU A 280 7.72 19.04 -11.09
CA GLU A 280 8.22 20.41 -11.27
C GLU A 280 8.90 20.57 -12.64
N ALA A 281 9.74 19.62 -13.06
CA ALA A 281 10.40 19.65 -14.35
C ALA A 281 9.40 19.60 -15.53
N VAL A 282 8.42 18.71 -15.47
CA VAL A 282 7.35 18.61 -16.48
C VAL A 282 6.54 19.92 -16.53
N LYS A 283 6.15 20.44 -15.37
CA LYS A 283 5.38 21.68 -15.29
C LYS A 283 6.13 22.88 -15.86
N LYS A 284 7.41 23.06 -15.52
CA LYS A 284 8.25 24.14 -16.04
C LYS A 284 8.42 24.08 -17.55
N LYS A 285 8.45 22.87 -18.13
CA LYS A 285 8.68 22.66 -19.56
C LYS A 285 7.44 22.95 -20.41
N PHE A 286 6.25 22.56 -19.94
CA PHE A 286 5.03 22.54 -20.76
C PHE A 286 3.94 23.52 -20.33
N ASP A 287 4.04 24.11 -19.13
CA ASP A 287 3.04 25.05 -18.58
C ASP A 287 1.60 24.51 -18.60
N LYS A 288 1.45 23.21 -18.32
CA LYS A 288 0.16 22.50 -18.25
C LYS A 288 -0.13 22.01 -16.84
N PRO A 289 -1.41 21.77 -16.49
CA PRO A 289 -1.77 21.14 -15.23
C PRO A 289 -1.01 19.83 -15.00
N VAL A 290 -0.33 19.72 -13.85
CA VAL A 290 0.42 18.51 -13.47
C VAL A 290 -0.14 17.88 -12.19
N ILE A 291 -0.36 16.56 -12.24
CA ILE A 291 -0.65 15.72 -11.07
C ILE A 291 0.66 15.08 -10.60
N ILE A 292 1.02 15.32 -9.34
CA ILE A 292 2.16 14.67 -8.68
C ILE A 292 1.71 13.47 -7.85
N THR A 293 2.50 12.41 -7.85
CA THR A 293 2.44 11.34 -6.83
C THR A 293 3.80 11.19 -6.15
N GLY A 294 3.83 10.54 -4.99
CA GLY A 294 5.09 10.30 -4.27
C GLY A 294 4.91 10.46 -2.78
N ASN A 295 4.18 9.53 -2.16
CA ASN A 295 4.12 9.46 -0.70
C ASN A 295 3.48 10.71 -0.02
N ILE A 296 2.39 11.26 -0.55
CA ILE A 296 1.75 12.48 0.00
C ILE A 296 0.46 12.10 0.77
N ARG A 297 0.45 12.31 2.09
CA ARG A 297 -0.73 12.16 2.99
C ARG A 297 -0.83 13.21 4.06
N ASP A 298 0.26 13.91 4.35
CA ASP A 298 0.22 15.05 5.25
C ASP A 298 -0.34 16.27 4.51
N PRO A 299 -1.44 16.88 5.00
CA PRO A 299 -2.05 18.05 4.37
C PRO A 299 -1.09 19.24 4.26
N LYS A 300 -0.13 19.38 5.18
CA LYS A 300 0.87 20.45 5.14
C LYS A 300 1.85 20.25 3.98
N VAL A 301 2.27 19.01 3.73
CA VAL A 301 3.13 18.69 2.58
C VAL A 301 2.37 18.88 1.27
N ALA A 302 1.11 18.42 1.23
CA ALA A 302 0.22 18.61 0.08
C ALA A 302 0.03 20.10 -0.27
N GLU A 303 -0.28 20.95 0.72
CA GLU A 303 -0.40 22.40 0.53
C GLU A 303 0.89 23.01 0.03
N LYS A 304 2.02 22.68 0.67
CA LYS A 304 3.33 23.23 0.31
C LYS A 304 3.74 22.92 -1.13
N ILE A 305 3.46 21.72 -1.62
CA ILE A 305 3.78 21.33 -3.00
C ILE A 305 3.01 22.19 -4.02
N ILE A 306 1.74 22.50 -3.74
CA ILE A 306 0.92 23.38 -4.59
C ILE A 306 1.38 24.83 -4.47
N GLU A 307 1.65 25.30 -3.26
CA GLU A 307 2.15 26.65 -2.97
C GLU A 307 3.50 26.92 -3.67
N ASP A 308 4.42 25.97 -3.60
CA ASP A 308 5.72 26.01 -4.26
C ASP A 308 5.63 25.80 -5.80
N LYS A 309 4.41 25.66 -6.35
CA LYS A 309 4.11 25.46 -7.79
C LYS A 309 4.80 24.24 -8.40
N LYS A 310 5.10 23.20 -7.61
CA LYS A 310 5.70 21.95 -8.10
C LYS A 310 4.70 21.03 -8.81
N ALA A 311 3.41 21.27 -8.60
CA ALA A 311 2.29 20.61 -9.27
C ALA A 311 1.02 21.48 -9.17
N ASP A 312 -0.06 21.08 -9.84
CA ASP A 312 -1.40 21.68 -9.74
C ASP A 312 -2.37 20.81 -8.94
N PHE A 313 -2.05 19.51 -8.86
CA PHE A 313 -2.85 18.50 -8.19
C PHE A 313 -1.98 17.55 -7.38
N ILE A 314 -2.49 17.17 -6.22
CA ILE A 314 -1.93 16.12 -5.37
C ILE A 314 -2.63 14.80 -5.70
N GLY A 315 -1.91 13.92 -6.39
CA GLY A 315 -2.31 12.56 -6.68
C GLY A 315 -2.17 11.68 -5.44
N MET A 316 -3.30 11.16 -4.95
CA MET A 316 -3.37 10.29 -3.78
C MET A 316 -4.02 8.96 -4.14
N GLY A 317 -3.22 7.89 -4.12
CA GLY A 317 -3.72 6.53 -4.25
C GLY A 317 -4.09 5.94 -2.88
N ARG A 318 -3.12 5.24 -2.28
CA ARG A 318 -3.30 4.49 -1.02
C ARG A 318 -3.77 5.35 0.17
N GLY A 319 -3.52 6.65 0.15
CA GLY A 319 -4.08 7.58 1.13
C GLY A 319 -5.61 7.58 1.13
N LEU A 320 -6.25 7.55 -0.06
CA LEU A 320 -7.72 7.46 -0.21
C LEU A 320 -8.26 6.03 -0.10
N ILE A 321 -7.39 5.01 -0.13
CA ILE A 321 -7.76 3.66 0.32
C ILE A 321 -7.92 3.68 1.86
N ALA A 322 -6.92 4.22 2.56
CA ALA A 322 -6.92 4.30 4.01
C ALA A 322 -8.03 5.24 4.52
N GLU A 323 -8.14 6.45 3.96
CA GLU A 323 -9.06 7.49 4.42
C GLU A 323 -9.87 8.06 3.24
N PRO A 324 -11.06 7.50 2.94
CA PRO A 324 -11.88 8.02 1.85
C PRO A 324 -12.40 9.45 2.10
N TYR A 325 -12.46 9.90 3.34
CA TYR A 325 -12.93 11.23 3.76
C TYR A 325 -11.78 12.20 4.03
N TRP A 326 -10.61 11.96 3.42
CA TRP A 326 -9.39 12.73 3.68
C TRP A 326 -9.62 14.23 3.46
N VAL A 327 -10.29 14.60 2.37
CA VAL A 327 -10.51 16.02 2.03
C VAL A 327 -11.46 16.69 3.02
N GLU A 328 -12.59 16.07 3.36
CA GLU A 328 -13.53 16.63 4.36
C GLU A 328 -12.87 16.80 5.72
N LYS A 329 -12.10 15.82 6.20
CA LYS A 329 -11.36 15.94 7.46
C LYS A 329 -10.34 17.08 7.43
N VAL A 330 -9.61 17.23 6.31
CA VAL A 330 -8.65 18.33 6.13
C VAL A 330 -9.35 19.68 6.13
N LYS A 331 -10.49 19.79 5.44
CA LYS A 331 -11.31 21.00 5.39
C LYS A 331 -11.86 21.40 6.77
N ASN A 332 -12.20 20.41 7.59
CA ASN A 332 -12.74 20.59 8.95
C ASN A 332 -11.66 20.70 10.04
N ASN A 333 -10.37 20.68 9.67
CA ASN A 333 -9.22 20.70 10.61
C ASN A 333 -9.15 19.46 11.54
N GLU A 334 -9.68 18.32 11.09
CA GLU A 334 -9.70 17.04 11.82
C GLU A 334 -8.46 16.18 11.52
N GLU A 335 -7.29 16.82 11.35
CA GLU A 335 -6.05 16.16 10.93
C GLU A 335 -5.61 15.05 11.89
N ALA A 336 -5.85 15.23 13.19
CA ALA A 336 -5.55 14.25 14.22
C ALA A 336 -6.33 12.93 14.04
N LEU A 337 -7.47 12.98 13.33
CA LEU A 337 -8.34 11.83 13.03
C LEU A 337 -8.16 11.32 11.59
N LEU A 338 -7.15 11.82 10.85
CA LEU A 338 -6.81 11.27 9.55
C LEU A 338 -6.18 9.89 9.73
N ARG A 339 -6.82 8.88 9.15
CA ARG A 339 -6.27 7.53 9.06
C ARG A 339 -5.21 7.48 7.96
N LYS A 340 -4.01 7.99 8.24
CA LYS A 340 -2.92 8.08 7.26
C LYS A 340 -2.46 6.68 6.82
N CYS A 341 -2.21 6.53 5.52
CA CYS A 341 -1.63 5.29 4.98
C CYS A 341 -0.19 5.11 5.46
N ILE A 342 0.10 3.96 6.05
CA ILE A 342 1.42 3.61 6.59
C ILE A 342 2.38 2.97 5.56
N SER A 343 2.06 2.99 4.26
CA SER A 343 2.85 2.37 3.18
C SER A 343 3.21 0.89 3.39
N CYS A 344 2.35 0.12 4.06
CA CYS A 344 2.62 -1.29 4.35
C CYS A 344 2.54 -2.24 3.16
N ASN A 345 1.89 -1.84 2.06
CA ASN A 345 1.73 -2.62 0.83
C ASN A 345 1.04 -4.00 0.96
N ILE A 346 0.68 -4.45 2.16
CA ILE A 346 0.04 -5.75 2.46
C ILE A 346 -1.37 -5.84 1.86
N GLY A 347 -2.32 -5.08 2.39
CA GLY A 347 -3.72 -5.23 1.97
C GLY A 347 -3.99 -4.69 0.57
N CYS A 348 -3.20 -3.74 0.09
CA CYS A 348 -3.42 -3.07 -1.19
C CYS A 348 -2.63 -3.73 -2.32
N ALA A 349 -1.35 -3.39 -2.46
CA ALA A 349 -0.52 -3.84 -3.57
C ALA A 349 -0.35 -5.36 -3.60
N ASN A 350 -0.04 -5.99 -2.46
CA ASN A 350 0.16 -7.44 -2.41
C ASN A 350 -1.10 -8.22 -2.79
N ASN A 351 -2.25 -7.86 -2.21
CA ASN A 351 -3.53 -8.50 -2.54
C ASN A 351 -3.80 -8.42 -4.04
N ARG A 352 -3.71 -7.21 -4.62
CA ARG A 352 -4.06 -7.01 -6.03
C ARG A 352 -3.06 -7.66 -6.98
N ILE A 353 -1.76 -7.49 -6.73
CA ILE A 353 -0.70 -7.87 -7.69
C ILE A 353 -0.24 -9.32 -7.48
N ALA A 354 0.09 -9.70 -6.25
CA ALA A 354 0.68 -11.00 -5.95
C ALA A 354 -0.39 -12.07 -5.65
N ALA A 355 -1.38 -11.74 -4.81
CA ALA A 355 -2.42 -12.69 -4.40
C ALA A 355 -3.63 -12.75 -5.35
N ASN A 356 -3.71 -11.81 -6.32
CA ASN A 356 -4.82 -11.70 -7.27
C ASN A 356 -6.21 -11.68 -6.62
N CYS A 357 -6.34 -10.95 -5.52
CA CYS A 357 -7.60 -10.80 -4.78
C CYS A 357 -7.97 -9.32 -4.59
N PRO A 358 -9.21 -9.01 -4.18
CA PRO A 358 -9.63 -7.65 -3.91
C PRO A 358 -8.73 -6.93 -2.91
N ILE A 359 -8.53 -5.63 -3.12
CA ILE A 359 -7.77 -4.81 -2.19
C ILE A 359 -8.45 -4.77 -0.82
N LYS A 360 -7.61 -4.74 0.21
CA LYS A 360 -7.91 -4.44 1.60
C LYS A 360 -6.99 -3.31 2.08
N CYS A 361 -7.12 -2.89 3.33
CA CYS A 361 -6.18 -1.97 3.94
C CYS A 361 -5.85 -2.41 5.36
N THR A 362 -4.58 -2.28 5.75
CA THR A 362 -4.13 -2.60 7.09
C THR A 362 -4.75 -1.72 8.16
N VAL A 363 -5.00 -0.45 7.84
CA VAL A 363 -5.51 0.53 8.81
C VAL A 363 -7.00 0.82 8.64
N ASN A 364 -7.58 0.47 7.48
CA ASN A 364 -9.00 0.63 7.19
C ASN A 364 -9.67 -0.73 6.96
N PRO A 365 -10.43 -1.25 7.93
CA PRO A 365 -11.05 -2.57 7.82
C PRO A 365 -12.26 -2.62 6.86
N ASP A 366 -12.86 -1.49 6.47
CA ASP A 366 -14.00 -1.46 5.53
C ASP A 366 -13.81 -0.39 4.45
N LEU A 367 -13.47 -0.85 3.24
CA LEU A 367 -13.24 0.03 2.09
C LEU A 367 -14.52 0.43 1.35
N ILE A 368 -15.63 -0.25 1.61
CA ILE A 368 -16.89 -0.16 0.85
C ILE A 368 -17.90 0.72 1.59
N ASN A 369 -18.09 0.46 2.88
CA ASN A 369 -19.08 1.16 3.71
C ASN A 369 -18.42 2.10 4.73
N ASN A 370 -17.09 2.10 4.84
CA ASN A 370 -16.31 2.99 5.71
C ASN A 370 -16.80 3.00 7.17
N ASP A 371 -17.47 4.08 7.59
CA ASP A 371 -17.95 4.32 8.95
C ASP A 371 -19.46 4.07 9.11
N GLU A 372 -20.13 3.44 8.15
CA GLU A 372 -21.58 3.14 8.24
C GLU A 372 -21.97 2.26 9.43
N TYR A 373 -21.05 1.44 9.96
CA TYR A 373 -21.30 0.64 11.16
C TYR A 373 -21.74 1.49 12.36
N LYS A 374 -21.29 2.75 12.46
CA LYS A 374 -21.60 3.69 13.55
C LYS A 374 -23.10 3.99 13.67
N LYS A 375 -23.88 3.75 12.60
CA LYS A 375 -25.35 3.92 12.61
C LYS A 375 -26.07 2.81 13.37
N ASN A 376 -25.44 1.65 13.56
CA ASN A 376 -26.03 0.53 14.26
C ASN A 376 -25.72 0.65 15.75
N LYS A 377 -26.57 1.37 16.50
CA LYS A 377 -26.36 1.60 17.93
C LYS A 377 -26.83 0.41 18.77
N VAL A 378 -26.18 0.19 19.91
CA VAL A 378 -26.68 -0.76 20.91
C VAL A 378 -28.01 -0.27 21.50
N LYS A 379 -28.91 -1.22 21.78
CA LYS A 379 -30.26 -1.00 22.30
C LYS A 379 -30.37 -1.24 23.80
N LYS A 380 -29.33 -1.82 24.41
CA LYS A 380 -29.22 -2.12 25.84
C LYS A 380 -27.88 -1.59 26.35
N PRO A 381 -27.77 -1.14 27.62
CA PRO A 381 -26.48 -0.89 28.24
C PRO A 381 -25.60 -2.14 28.12
N THR A 382 -24.36 -1.97 27.67
CA THR A 382 -23.42 -3.08 27.45
C THR A 382 -22.02 -2.61 27.83
N ASN A 383 -21.39 -3.32 28.75
CA ASN A 383 -20.03 -3.10 29.21
C ASN A 383 -19.06 -4.00 28.44
N VAL A 384 -18.07 -3.39 27.81
CA VAL A 384 -17.02 -4.10 27.06
C VAL A 384 -15.68 -3.84 27.75
N VAL A 385 -15.01 -4.89 28.23
CA VAL A 385 -13.66 -4.80 28.80
C VAL A 385 -12.66 -5.31 27.78
N VAL A 386 -11.68 -4.49 27.41
CA VAL A 386 -10.62 -4.81 26.45
C VAL A 386 -9.28 -4.85 27.17
N ILE A 387 -8.54 -5.94 26.98
CA ILE A 387 -7.24 -6.20 27.60
C ILE A 387 -6.15 -6.06 26.54
N GLY A 388 -5.26 -5.09 26.73
CA GLY A 388 -4.18 -4.76 25.80
C GLY A 388 -4.55 -3.56 24.91
N GLY A 389 -3.85 -2.45 25.11
CA GLY A 389 -3.92 -1.20 24.35
C GLY A 389 -3.12 -1.22 23.05
N GLY A 390 -2.88 -2.40 22.45
CA GLY A 390 -2.32 -2.54 21.10
C GLY A 390 -3.29 -2.12 20.01
N THR A 391 -2.87 -2.20 18.74
CA THR A 391 -3.72 -1.78 17.59
C THR A 391 -5.04 -2.55 17.51
N ALA A 392 -5.03 -3.86 17.74
CA ALA A 392 -6.24 -4.68 17.74
C ALA A 392 -7.21 -4.31 18.87
N GLY A 393 -6.69 -4.14 20.09
CA GLY A 393 -7.49 -3.77 21.26
C GLY A 393 -8.05 -2.35 21.15
N LEU A 394 -7.25 -1.39 20.69
CA LEU A 394 -7.73 -0.02 20.44
C LEU A 394 -8.82 0.02 19.36
N GLU A 395 -8.68 -0.74 18.27
CA GLU A 395 -9.72 -0.81 17.24
C GLU A 395 -11.02 -1.41 17.81
N ALA A 396 -10.93 -2.49 18.58
CA ALA A 396 -12.09 -3.10 19.25
C ALA A 396 -12.75 -2.12 20.24
N ALA A 397 -11.94 -1.47 21.07
CA ALA A 397 -12.42 -0.56 22.10
C ALA A 397 -13.12 0.67 21.50
N CYS A 398 -12.50 1.30 20.50
CA CYS A 398 -13.10 2.44 19.81
C CYS A 398 -14.38 2.03 19.07
N THR A 399 -14.37 0.88 18.39
CA THR A 399 -15.53 0.39 17.64
C THR A 399 -16.73 0.12 18.55
N ALA A 400 -16.51 -0.53 19.70
CA ALA A 400 -17.56 -0.78 20.69
C ALA A 400 -18.13 0.52 21.27
N ALA A 401 -17.25 1.45 21.66
CA ALA A 401 -17.68 2.75 22.18
C ALA A 401 -18.46 3.57 21.14
N GLU A 402 -18.07 3.56 19.86
CA GLU A 402 -18.77 4.29 18.78
C GLU A 402 -20.17 3.74 18.48
N VAL A 403 -20.46 2.46 18.75
CA VAL A 403 -21.82 1.90 18.67
C VAL A 403 -22.61 2.07 19.97
N GLY A 404 -22.01 2.62 21.03
CA GLY A 404 -22.68 3.05 22.26
C GLY A 404 -22.42 2.19 23.49
N CYS A 405 -21.51 1.22 23.45
CA CYS A 405 -21.12 0.45 24.64
C CYS A 405 -20.33 1.32 25.62
N THR A 406 -20.42 1.03 26.92
CA THR A 406 -19.45 1.53 27.90
C THR A 406 -18.20 0.66 27.78
N THR A 407 -17.07 1.24 27.44
CA THR A 407 -15.86 0.47 27.14
C THR A 407 -14.75 0.79 28.12
N PHE A 408 -14.09 -0.24 28.64
CA PHE A 408 -12.95 -0.14 29.55
C PHE A 408 -11.74 -0.81 28.91
N LEU A 409 -10.70 -0.03 28.59
CA LEU A 409 -9.44 -0.53 28.02
C LEU A 409 -8.38 -0.58 29.11
N ILE A 410 -7.79 -1.75 29.34
CA ILE A 410 -6.75 -1.98 30.35
C ILE A 410 -5.43 -2.27 29.64
N GLU A 411 -4.39 -1.50 29.96
CA GLU A 411 -3.05 -1.61 29.38
C GLU A 411 -2.00 -1.67 30.50
N GLU A 412 -1.13 -2.69 30.43
CA GLU A 412 -0.07 -2.94 31.40
C GLU A 412 1.01 -1.85 31.35
N LYS A 413 1.33 -1.34 30.15
CA LYS A 413 2.36 -0.34 29.93
C LYS A 413 1.89 1.11 30.22
N PRO A 414 2.81 2.09 30.34
CA PRO A 414 2.44 3.49 30.54
C PRO A 414 1.92 4.20 29.27
N TYR A 415 1.90 3.52 28.13
CA TYR A 415 1.53 4.05 26.82
C TYR A 415 0.72 3.03 26.00
N LEU A 416 0.02 3.54 24.98
CA LEU A 416 -0.83 2.76 24.08
C LEU A 416 -0.14 2.49 22.73
N GLY A 417 -0.77 1.66 21.91
CA GLY A 417 -0.38 1.32 20.54
C GLY A 417 0.42 0.02 20.40
N GLY A 418 0.86 -0.56 21.51
CA GLY A 418 1.50 -1.88 21.56
C GLY A 418 2.75 -1.97 20.67
N LEU A 419 2.98 -3.15 20.08
CA LEU A 419 4.16 -3.42 19.26
C LEU A 419 4.30 -2.48 18.04
N ALA A 420 3.19 -1.96 17.50
CA ALA A 420 3.25 -1.01 16.38
C ALA A 420 3.95 0.31 16.76
N SER A 421 3.79 0.74 18.02
CA SER A 421 4.50 1.91 18.54
C SER A 421 5.99 1.62 18.72
N GLU A 422 6.35 0.43 19.23
CA GLU A 422 7.75 0.01 19.41
C GLU A 422 8.51 -0.09 18.09
N ILE A 423 7.97 -0.85 17.13
CA ILE A 423 8.64 -1.10 15.85
C ILE A 423 8.81 0.19 15.05
N SER A 424 7.92 1.18 15.25
CA SER A 424 8.00 2.47 14.58
C SER A 424 9.17 3.35 15.02
N ARG A 425 9.92 2.95 16.06
CA ARG A 425 11.17 3.58 16.48
C ARG A 425 12.33 3.25 15.54
N LEU A 426 12.23 2.18 14.73
CA LEU A 426 13.19 1.93 13.66
C LEU A 426 13.05 3.02 12.57
N PRO A 427 14.15 3.63 12.09
CA PRO A 427 14.10 4.76 11.15
C PRO A 427 13.25 4.50 9.90
N ASP A 428 13.44 3.35 9.25
CA ASP A 428 12.71 2.96 8.03
C ASP A 428 11.24 2.56 8.28
N LYS A 429 10.82 2.45 9.55
CA LYS A 429 9.46 2.09 9.98
C LYS A 429 8.69 3.26 10.62
N LYS A 430 9.24 4.48 10.63
CA LYS A 430 8.63 5.67 11.29
C LYS A 430 7.14 5.88 10.97
N ARG A 431 6.71 5.53 9.76
CA ARG A 431 5.32 5.67 9.30
C ARG A 431 4.33 4.75 9.99
N ILE A 432 4.78 3.62 10.51
CA ILE A 432 3.90 2.72 11.28
C ILE A 432 3.28 3.48 12.46
N SER A 433 3.99 4.47 13.02
CA SER A 433 3.51 5.30 14.15
C SER A 433 2.23 6.09 13.84
N ASP A 434 1.91 6.37 12.58
CA ASP A 434 0.69 7.10 12.21
C ASP A 434 -0.58 6.33 12.60
N PHE A 435 -0.55 5.00 12.55
CA PHE A 435 -1.72 4.19 12.88
C PHE A 435 -2.06 4.13 14.38
N PRO A 436 -1.14 3.77 15.30
CA PRO A 436 -1.43 3.85 16.72
C PRO A 436 -1.75 5.28 17.16
N LYS A 437 -1.09 6.32 16.60
CA LYS A 437 -1.45 7.72 16.87
C LYS A 437 -2.90 8.02 16.49
N TYR A 438 -3.34 7.61 15.30
CA TYR A 438 -4.75 7.73 14.90
C TYR A 438 -5.70 7.01 15.86
N LEU A 439 -5.37 5.78 16.28
CA LEU A 439 -6.22 5.01 17.21
C LEU A 439 -6.30 5.65 18.60
N VAL A 440 -5.19 6.18 19.11
CA VAL A 440 -5.17 6.94 20.37
C VAL A 440 -6.01 8.21 20.25
N ASN A 441 -5.81 9.01 19.21
CA ASN A 441 -6.60 10.22 18.99
C ASN A 441 -8.10 9.89 18.83
N ARG A 442 -8.45 8.81 18.13
CA ARG A 442 -9.84 8.33 18.02
C ARG A 442 -10.39 7.96 19.40
N SER A 443 -9.63 7.26 20.23
CA SER A 443 -10.06 6.88 21.58
C SER A 443 -10.37 8.09 22.47
N GLU A 444 -9.58 9.15 22.36
CA GLU A 444 -9.74 10.39 23.14
C GLU A 444 -11.02 11.17 22.78
N THR A 445 -11.60 10.92 21.60
CA THR A 445 -12.88 11.54 21.21
C THR A 445 -14.12 10.87 21.82
N LEU A 446 -13.95 9.73 22.49
CA LEU A 446 -15.04 8.87 22.94
C LEU A 446 -15.22 8.97 24.46
N SER A 447 -16.23 9.73 24.89
CA SER A 447 -16.50 9.98 26.32
C SER A 447 -16.93 8.74 27.11
N ASN A 448 -17.34 7.67 26.42
CA ASN A 448 -17.75 6.38 26.99
C ASN A 448 -16.65 5.30 26.89
N LEU A 449 -15.41 5.69 26.55
CA LEU A 449 -14.25 4.82 26.56
C LEU A 449 -13.28 5.26 27.66
N PHE A 450 -13.09 4.40 28.66
CA PHE A 450 -12.20 4.64 29.79
C PHE A 450 -10.91 3.84 29.63
N VAL A 451 -9.76 4.49 29.71
CA VAL A 451 -8.45 3.85 29.51
C VAL A 451 -7.64 3.84 30.82
N PHE A 452 -7.22 2.65 31.24
CA PHE A 452 -6.40 2.42 32.43
C PHE A 452 -5.02 1.91 32.00
N LYS A 453 -4.01 2.78 32.10
CA LYS A 453 -2.60 2.45 31.82
C LYS A 453 -1.89 2.01 33.10
N ASN A 454 -0.69 1.44 33.00
CA ASN A 454 0.05 0.90 34.15
C ASN A 454 -0.77 -0.11 34.98
N THR A 455 -1.69 -0.82 34.34
CA THR A 455 -2.64 -1.70 35.00
C THR A 455 -2.59 -3.06 34.33
N LYS A 456 -2.08 -4.06 35.04
CA LYS A 456 -2.15 -5.45 34.57
C LYS A 456 -3.57 -5.97 34.78
N ALA A 457 -4.15 -6.58 33.75
CA ALA A 457 -5.47 -7.20 33.86
C ALA A 457 -5.34 -8.61 34.46
N ASP A 458 -6.18 -8.90 35.45
CA ASP A 458 -6.47 -10.22 35.97
C ASP A 458 -8.00 -10.37 36.16
N ALA A 459 -8.46 -11.57 36.53
CA ALA A 459 -9.89 -11.82 36.69
C ALA A 459 -10.55 -10.88 37.73
N GLU A 460 -9.85 -10.52 38.79
CA GLU A 460 -10.38 -9.67 39.86
C GLU A 460 -10.51 -8.20 39.43
N VAL A 461 -9.56 -7.70 38.64
CA VAL A 461 -9.64 -6.38 38.02
C VAL A 461 -10.80 -6.34 37.02
N ILE A 462 -10.93 -7.36 36.15
CA ILE A 462 -11.95 -7.39 35.10
C ILE A 462 -13.37 -7.46 35.71
N LYS A 463 -13.57 -8.23 36.78
CA LYS A 463 -14.88 -8.37 37.48
C LYS A 463 -15.44 -7.04 37.96
N LYS A 464 -14.59 -6.08 38.36
CA LYS A 464 -15.02 -4.75 38.86
C LYS A 464 -15.81 -3.93 37.84
N PHE A 465 -15.70 -4.26 36.56
CA PHE A 465 -16.37 -3.54 35.48
C PHE A 465 -17.67 -4.21 35.00
N ASN A 466 -18.09 -5.33 35.61
CA ASN A 466 -19.29 -6.09 35.23
C ASN A 466 -19.41 -6.28 33.71
N PRO A 467 -18.47 -6.99 33.07
CA PRO A 467 -18.41 -7.09 31.61
C PRO A 467 -19.55 -7.95 31.05
N ASP A 468 -20.16 -7.49 29.96
CA ASP A 468 -20.98 -8.34 29.07
C ASP A 468 -20.10 -8.98 27.98
N VAL A 469 -19.00 -8.30 27.61
CA VAL A 469 -18.02 -8.78 26.64
C VAL A 469 -16.61 -8.53 27.18
N VAL A 470 -15.76 -9.55 27.13
CA VAL A 470 -14.32 -9.44 27.44
C VAL A 470 -13.52 -9.70 26.17
N VAL A 471 -12.61 -8.79 25.83
CA VAL A 471 -11.75 -8.88 24.64
C VAL A 471 -10.29 -9.00 25.06
N ASN A 472 -9.70 -10.17 24.85
CA ASN A 472 -8.28 -10.40 25.07
C ASN A 472 -7.48 -10.06 23.79
N ALA A 473 -6.63 -9.03 23.87
CA ALA A 473 -5.80 -8.51 22.78
C ALA A 473 -4.33 -8.29 23.24
N THR A 474 -3.82 -9.19 24.06
CA THR A 474 -2.51 -9.13 24.75
C THR A 474 -1.27 -9.28 23.86
N GLY A 475 -1.44 -9.47 22.56
CA GLY A 475 -0.36 -9.42 21.57
C GLY A 475 0.47 -10.70 21.43
N SER A 476 1.75 -10.54 21.07
CA SER A 476 2.68 -11.61 20.78
C SER A 476 4.06 -11.36 21.42
N THR A 477 4.86 -12.42 21.53
CA THR A 477 6.22 -12.38 22.07
C THR A 477 7.17 -13.19 21.17
N PRO A 478 8.50 -12.92 21.16
CA PRO A 478 9.45 -13.70 20.37
C PRO A 478 9.36 -15.21 20.62
N LEU A 479 9.44 -15.99 19.54
CA LEU A 479 9.50 -17.43 19.60
C LEU A 479 10.93 -17.87 19.98
N LEU A 480 11.06 -18.51 21.15
CA LEU A 480 12.31 -19.05 21.65
C LEU A 480 12.21 -20.59 21.71
N PRO A 481 12.56 -21.30 20.61
CA PRO A 481 12.57 -22.77 20.59
C PRO A 481 13.66 -23.35 21.51
N PRO A 482 13.61 -24.65 21.85
CA PRO A 482 14.61 -25.29 22.70
C PRO A 482 15.93 -25.53 21.93
N ILE A 483 16.65 -24.46 21.64
CA ILE A 483 17.99 -24.48 21.05
C ILE A 483 19.01 -24.32 22.19
N GLU A 484 20.09 -25.08 22.14
CA GLU A 484 21.16 -25.05 23.13
C GLU A 484 21.76 -23.63 23.26
N GLY A 485 21.92 -23.16 24.49
CA GLY A 485 22.46 -21.83 24.80
C GLY A 485 21.53 -20.64 24.49
N LEU A 486 20.39 -20.85 23.81
CA LEU A 486 19.52 -19.74 23.40
C LEU A 486 18.94 -19.01 24.61
N LYS A 487 18.36 -19.73 25.57
CA LYS A 487 17.69 -19.07 26.72
C LYS A 487 18.70 -18.43 27.67
N GLU A 488 19.90 -19.00 27.74
CA GLU A 488 20.99 -18.57 28.60
C GLU A 488 21.63 -17.27 28.09
N ASN A 489 21.73 -17.11 26.76
CA ASN A 489 22.44 -16.00 26.14
C ASN A 489 21.52 -14.88 25.61
N ILE A 490 20.28 -15.19 25.21
CA ILE A 490 19.37 -14.21 24.62
C ILE A 490 19.00 -13.09 25.60
N ASN A 491 19.17 -11.84 25.18
CA ASN A 491 18.88 -10.64 25.96
C ASN A 491 19.62 -10.55 27.32
N LYS A 492 20.68 -11.33 27.55
CA LYS A 492 21.51 -11.26 28.76
C LYS A 492 22.03 -9.83 28.95
N GLU A 493 22.07 -9.36 30.19
CA GLU A 493 22.63 -8.05 30.54
C GLU A 493 24.11 -7.99 30.14
N ASN A 494 24.52 -6.93 29.45
CA ASN A 494 25.83 -6.80 28.79
C ASN A 494 26.19 -7.92 27.79
N GLY A 495 25.26 -8.82 27.46
CA GLY A 495 25.43 -9.86 26.45
C GLY A 495 25.28 -9.32 25.03
N LYS A 496 25.95 -9.98 24.08
CA LYS A 496 25.98 -9.63 22.65
C LYS A 496 24.81 -10.20 21.84
N VAL A 497 24.06 -11.15 22.41
CA VAL A 497 22.95 -11.83 21.74
C VAL A 497 21.62 -11.22 22.15
N LYS A 498 20.86 -10.69 21.18
CA LYS A 498 19.57 -10.03 21.42
C LYS A 498 18.46 -10.64 20.57
N SER A 499 17.25 -10.61 21.10
CA SER A 499 16.03 -10.78 20.31
C SER A 499 15.62 -9.44 19.69
N ILE A 500 14.60 -9.43 18.84
CA ILE A 500 14.02 -8.17 18.35
C ILE A 500 13.58 -7.24 19.49
N PHE A 501 13.01 -7.77 20.58
CA PHE A 501 12.61 -6.93 21.71
C PHE A 501 13.82 -6.37 22.47
N GLY A 502 14.92 -7.13 22.52
CA GLY A 502 16.19 -6.64 23.07
C GLY A 502 16.75 -5.47 22.26
N LEU A 503 16.67 -5.54 20.92
CA LEU A 503 17.03 -4.42 20.05
C LEU A 503 16.10 -3.22 20.27
N LEU A 504 14.79 -3.43 20.25
CA LEU A 504 13.81 -2.35 20.36
C LEU A 504 13.87 -1.61 21.70
N ASN A 505 14.10 -2.32 22.81
CA ASN A 505 14.22 -1.68 24.13
C ASN A 505 15.38 -0.67 24.18
N ASP A 506 16.44 -0.92 23.43
CA ASP A 506 17.69 -0.15 23.45
C ASP A 506 18.01 0.49 22.09
N VAL A 507 17.04 0.65 21.18
CA VAL A 507 17.28 1.02 19.77
C VAL A 507 18.15 2.28 19.61
N ASP A 508 17.93 3.27 20.48
CA ASP A 508 18.66 4.55 20.46
C ASP A 508 20.16 4.36 20.78
N LYS A 509 20.54 3.29 21.48
CA LYS A 509 21.95 2.93 21.74
C LYS A 509 22.63 2.32 20.51
N TYR A 510 21.86 1.83 19.54
CA TYR A 510 22.37 1.25 18.30
C TYR A 510 22.43 2.27 17.15
N ASP A 511 22.19 3.56 17.40
CA ASP A 511 22.24 4.60 16.38
C ASP A 511 23.64 5.19 16.20
N HIS A 512 24.56 4.38 15.66
CA HIS A 512 25.93 4.79 15.34
C HIS A 512 26.49 3.99 14.15
N ASP A 513 27.69 4.36 13.68
CA ASP A 513 28.38 3.65 12.61
C ASP A 513 28.96 2.31 13.10
N TYR A 514 28.78 1.25 12.30
CA TYR A 514 29.21 -0.12 12.58
C TYR A 514 30.29 -0.60 11.60
N SER A 515 31.01 0.31 10.95
CA SER A 515 32.14 -0.01 10.08
C SER A 515 33.10 -0.99 10.76
N GLY A 516 33.35 -2.14 10.10
CA GLY A 516 34.25 -3.18 10.60
C GLY A 516 33.67 -4.09 11.68
N LYS A 517 32.37 -3.97 11.99
CA LYS A 517 31.65 -4.87 12.92
C LYS A 517 30.93 -5.99 12.18
N ASP A 518 31.02 -7.19 12.74
CA ASP A 518 30.30 -8.37 12.24
C ASP A 518 28.96 -8.53 12.98
N ILE A 519 27.87 -8.59 12.22
CA ILE A 519 26.51 -8.78 12.73
C ILE A 519 25.96 -10.07 12.15
N VAL A 520 25.51 -10.99 12.99
CA VAL A 520 24.86 -12.23 12.54
C VAL A 520 23.40 -12.21 12.95
N VAL A 521 22.50 -12.39 11.98
CA VAL A 521 21.04 -12.42 12.17
C VAL A 521 20.51 -13.80 11.83
N VAL A 522 19.84 -14.46 12.77
CA VAL A 522 19.18 -15.75 12.54
C VAL A 522 17.69 -15.53 12.31
N GLY A 523 17.20 -16.01 11.17
CA GLY A 523 15.84 -15.87 10.68
C GLY A 523 15.75 -14.88 9.53
N GLY A 524 15.36 -15.35 8.34
CA GLY A 524 15.18 -14.56 7.12
C GLY A 524 13.74 -14.09 6.89
N GLY A 525 12.91 -14.06 7.94
CA GLY A 525 11.58 -13.47 7.93
C GLY A 525 11.59 -11.94 8.05
N ALA A 526 10.41 -11.31 8.10
CA ALA A 526 10.27 -9.85 8.17
C ALA A 526 11.09 -9.21 9.31
N VAL A 527 11.05 -9.80 10.50
CA VAL A 527 11.76 -9.29 11.68
C VAL A 527 13.27 -9.32 11.48
N GLY A 528 13.82 -10.43 10.99
CA GLY A 528 15.27 -10.53 10.77
C GLY A 528 15.75 -9.63 9.63
N LEU A 529 14.93 -9.43 8.60
CA LEU A 529 15.22 -8.47 7.54
C LEU A 529 15.21 -7.02 8.03
N ASP A 530 14.33 -6.65 8.96
CA ASP A 530 14.34 -5.32 9.58
C ASP A 530 15.64 -5.10 10.38
N VAL A 531 16.14 -6.13 11.07
CA VAL A 531 17.44 -6.07 11.76
C VAL A 531 18.59 -5.93 10.75
N ALA A 532 18.57 -6.73 9.69
CA ALA A 532 19.61 -6.67 8.66
C ALA A 532 19.64 -5.31 7.95
N GLU A 533 18.48 -4.75 7.58
CA GLU A 533 18.34 -3.40 7.00
C GLU A 533 18.89 -2.33 7.95
N PHE A 534 18.57 -2.44 9.25
CA PHE A 534 19.02 -1.49 10.26
C PHE A 534 20.55 -1.41 10.35
N PHE A 535 21.23 -2.56 10.38
CA PHE A 535 22.68 -2.61 10.53
C PHE A 535 23.45 -2.43 9.20
N SER A 536 22.91 -2.90 8.08
CA SER A 536 23.58 -2.77 6.77
C SER A 536 23.71 -1.30 6.35
N LYS A 537 22.65 -0.50 6.57
CA LYS A 537 22.67 0.96 6.36
C LYS A 537 23.61 1.73 7.28
N ARG A 538 24.18 1.06 8.28
CA ARG A 538 25.19 1.58 9.22
C ARG A 538 26.57 0.95 8.98
N ASN A 539 26.84 0.49 7.76
CA ASN A 539 28.13 -0.03 7.31
C ASN A 539 28.62 -1.31 8.03
N ALA A 540 27.71 -2.04 8.69
CA ALA A 540 28.05 -3.33 9.30
C ALA A 540 28.22 -4.43 8.25
N LYS A 541 29.07 -5.43 8.56
CA LYS A 541 29.12 -6.69 7.80
C LYS A 541 28.03 -7.62 8.32
N VAL A 542 26.95 -7.76 7.55
CA VAL A 542 25.78 -8.53 7.99
C VAL A 542 25.78 -9.92 7.35
N LYS A 543 25.63 -10.95 8.19
CA LYS A 543 25.39 -12.34 7.80
C LYS A 543 24.01 -12.76 8.25
N MET A 544 23.20 -13.31 7.36
CA MET A 544 21.86 -13.79 7.63
C MET A 544 21.78 -15.30 7.52
N VAL A 545 21.18 -15.96 8.50
CA VAL A 545 20.97 -17.41 8.53
C VAL A 545 19.48 -17.71 8.38
N GLU A 546 19.13 -18.52 7.39
CA GLU A 546 17.75 -18.96 7.13
C GLU A 546 17.72 -20.48 6.90
N MET A 547 16.85 -21.19 7.62
CA MET A 547 16.71 -22.64 7.48
C MET A 547 16.00 -23.02 6.17
N MET A 548 15.18 -22.13 5.63
CA MET A 548 14.46 -22.30 4.38
C MET A 548 15.37 -22.04 3.17
N PRO A 549 14.99 -22.53 1.97
CA PRO A 549 15.72 -22.24 0.72
C PRO A 549 15.58 -20.78 0.26
N VAL A 550 14.72 -19.99 0.90
CA VAL A 550 14.46 -18.60 0.52
C VAL A 550 14.28 -17.72 1.75
N VAL A 551 14.77 -16.49 1.69
CA VAL A 551 14.44 -15.41 2.62
C VAL A 551 13.20 -14.64 2.15
N ALA A 552 12.68 -13.76 3.02
CA ALA A 552 11.57 -12.87 2.72
C ALA A 552 10.30 -13.60 2.25
N LYS A 553 10.08 -14.84 2.69
CA LYS A 553 8.96 -15.68 2.23
C LYS A 553 7.59 -15.02 2.48
N ASP A 554 7.44 -14.37 3.64
CA ASP A 554 6.16 -13.82 4.10
C ASP A 554 6.01 -12.31 3.86
N LEU A 555 6.96 -11.67 3.17
CA LEU A 555 6.90 -10.24 2.85
C LEU A 555 5.98 -10.00 1.65
N ASP A 556 5.39 -8.80 1.59
CA ASP A 556 4.73 -8.39 0.36
C ASP A 556 5.75 -8.21 -0.77
N LEU A 557 5.28 -8.35 -2.01
CA LEU A 557 6.12 -8.25 -3.21
C LEU A 557 6.96 -6.98 -3.25
N ILE A 558 6.41 -5.83 -2.87
CA ILE A 558 7.05 -4.53 -3.02
C ILE A 558 8.20 -4.39 -2.01
N THR A 559 7.92 -4.67 -0.75
CA THR A 559 8.93 -4.66 0.31
C THR A 559 10.00 -5.72 0.05
N LYS A 560 9.61 -6.91 -0.43
CA LYS A 560 10.56 -7.97 -0.80
C LYS A 560 11.52 -7.50 -1.89
N MET A 561 11.03 -6.91 -2.97
CA MET A 561 11.90 -6.41 -4.05
C MET A 561 12.89 -5.37 -3.54
N SER A 562 12.42 -4.43 -2.73
CA SER A 562 13.30 -3.40 -2.15
C SER A 562 14.35 -3.99 -1.23
N MET A 563 13.94 -4.84 -0.28
CA MET A 563 14.88 -5.45 0.66
C MET A 563 15.91 -6.31 -0.06
N MET A 564 15.53 -7.11 -1.06
CA MET A 564 16.50 -7.91 -1.82
C MET A 564 17.50 -7.03 -2.59
N LYS A 565 17.07 -5.87 -3.10
CA LYS A 565 17.97 -4.88 -3.69
C LYS A 565 18.93 -4.32 -2.64
N GLU A 566 18.41 -3.86 -1.50
CA GLU A 566 19.25 -3.29 -0.43
C GLU A 566 20.25 -4.31 0.12
N MET A 567 19.85 -5.57 0.32
CA MET A 567 20.76 -6.64 0.76
C MET A 567 21.89 -6.88 -0.25
N LYS A 568 21.60 -6.80 -1.55
CA LYS A 568 22.61 -6.91 -2.61
C LYS A 568 23.54 -5.71 -2.63
N GLU A 569 23.02 -4.49 -2.48
CA GLU A 569 23.79 -3.24 -2.49
C GLU A 569 24.75 -3.13 -1.31
N HIS A 570 24.38 -3.68 -0.15
CA HIS A 570 25.22 -3.70 1.05
C HIS A 570 25.96 -5.03 1.26
N GLU A 571 26.01 -5.88 0.23
CA GLU A 571 26.76 -7.15 0.23
C GLU A 571 26.45 -8.07 1.43
N VAL A 572 25.17 -8.13 1.83
CA VAL A 572 24.73 -8.99 2.94
C VAL A 572 24.89 -10.46 2.55
N GLU A 573 25.62 -11.21 3.36
CA GLU A 573 25.87 -12.64 3.15
C GLU A 573 24.67 -13.46 3.63
N ILE A 574 24.00 -14.18 2.74
CA ILE A 574 22.79 -14.95 3.07
C ILE A 574 23.08 -16.45 3.01
N TYR A 575 22.92 -17.12 4.15
CA TYR A 575 23.02 -18.55 4.34
C TYR A 575 21.62 -19.18 4.41
N THR A 576 21.05 -19.52 3.25
CA THR A 576 19.83 -20.34 3.16
C THR A 576 20.12 -21.82 3.45
N GLU A 577 19.07 -22.61 3.70
CA GLU A 577 19.17 -24.05 4.03
C GLU A 577 20.16 -24.32 5.19
N THR A 578 20.26 -23.36 6.11
CA THR A 578 21.24 -23.36 7.19
C THR A 578 20.54 -23.36 8.54
N VAL A 579 20.84 -24.36 9.37
CA VAL A 579 20.14 -24.61 10.64
C VAL A 579 20.98 -24.13 11.81
N LEU A 580 20.42 -23.25 12.66
CA LEU A 580 21.02 -22.89 13.94
C LEU A 580 20.98 -24.09 14.91
N LYS A 581 22.14 -24.47 15.45
CA LYS A 581 22.31 -25.60 16.39
C LYS A 581 22.51 -25.14 17.82
N GLU A 582 23.37 -24.15 18.02
CA GLU A 582 23.74 -23.64 19.34
C GLU A 582 23.92 -22.12 19.27
N VAL A 583 23.51 -21.44 20.35
CA VAL A 583 23.69 -20.01 20.56
C VAL A 583 24.74 -19.82 21.65
N CYS A 584 25.94 -19.40 21.24
CA CYS A 584 27.03 -19.08 22.17
C CYS A 584 27.08 -17.56 22.44
N GLU A 585 27.98 -17.11 23.31
CA GLU A 585 28.07 -15.69 23.71
C GLU A 585 28.58 -14.76 22.60
N ASP A 586 29.40 -15.28 21.68
CA ASP A 586 30.14 -14.52 20.66
C ASP A 586 30.07 -15.12 19.24
N HIS A 587 29.40 -16.27 19.08
CA HIS A 587 29.17 -16.91 17.79
C HIS A 587 27.88 -17.74 17.79
N PHE A 588 27.40 -18.05 16.59
CA PHE A 588 26.33 -19.04 16.38
C PHE A 588 26.90 -20.26 15.66
N LYS A 589 26.62 -21.45 16.20
CA LYS A 589 26.94 -22.70 15.51
C LYS A 589 25.81 -23.09 14.59
N VAL A 590 26.12 -23.25 13.32
CA VAL A 590 25.13 -23.57 12.29
C VAL A 590 25.55 -24.80 11.49
N THR A 591 24.58 -25.52 10.96
CA THR A 591 24.81 -26.61 10.01
C THR A 591 24.33 -26.21 8.63
N LYS A 592 25.21 -26.29 7.63
CA LYS A 592 24.89 -26.12 6.21
C LYS A 592 25.47 -27.29 5.42
N ASP A 593 24.66 -27.93 4.57
CA ASP A 593 25.08 -29.08 3.76
C ASP A 593 25.75 -30.22 4.58
N GLY A 594 25.26 -30.43 5.81
CA GLY A 594 25.80 -31.43 6.74
C GLY A 594 27.15 -31.06 7.38
N LYS A 595 27.67 -29.86 7.13
CA LYS A 595 28.90 -29.34 7.75
C LYS A 595 28.57 -28.32 8.84
N GLU A 596 29.28 -28.40 9.95
CA GLU A 596 29.19 -27.42 11.04
C GLU A 596 30.09 -26.22 10.74
N LEU A 597 29.57 -25.03 11.02
CA LEU A 597 30.21 -23.74 10.80
C LEU A 597 29.94 -22.84 12.01
N ASP A 598 30.97 -22.12 12.45
CA ASP A 598 30.86 -21.11 13.49
C ASP A 598 30.79 -19.73 12.84
N LEU A 599 29.68 -19.02 13.07
CA LEU A 599 29.49 -17.64 12.61
C LEU A 599 29.76 -16.68 13.77
N ASN A 600 31.00 -16.19 13.84
CA ASN A 600 31.42 -15.19 14.83
C ASN A 600 30.74 -13.83 14.59
N PHE A 601 30.49 -13.10 15.67
CA PHE A 601 29.91 -11.75 15.61
C PHE A 601 30.40 -10.82 16.73
N ASP A 602 30.31 -9.52 16.47
CA ASP A 602 30.27 -8.51 17.53
C ASP A 602 28.87 -8.44 18.17
N TYR A 603 27.81 -8.61 17.36
CA TYR A 603 26.43 -8.68 17.83
C TYR A 603 25.62 -9.76 17.10
N GLY A 604 24.89 -10.56 17.87
CA GLY A 604 24.06 -11.64 17.37
C GLY A 604 22.57 -11.36 17.59
N PHE A 605 21.74 -11.59 16.58
CA PHE A 605 20.29 -11.39 16.66
C PHE A 605 19.52 -12.67 16.35
N VAL A 606 18.61 -13.07 17.23
CA VAL A 606 17.75 -14.25 17.03
C VAL A 606 16.31 -13.81 16.75
N CYS A 607 15.87 -14.02 15.50
CA CYS A 607 14.61 -13.54 14.92
C CYS A 607 13.79 -14.69 14.32
N LEU A 608 13.55 -15.75 15.12
CA LEU A 608 12.89 -16.99 14.69
C LEU A 608 11.35 -16.91 14.61
N GLY A 609 10.79 -15.70 14.53
CA GLY A 609 9.36 -15.45 14.50
C GLY A 609 8.75 -15.09 15.85
N MET A 610 7.42 -14.97 15.87
CA MET A 610 6.62 -14.54 17.01
C MET A 610 5.60 -15.61 17.37
N LYS A 611 5.24 -15.71 18.65
CA LYS A 611 4.15 -16.58 19.13
C LYS A 611 3.10 -15.75 19.88
N ALA A 612 1.87 -16.25 19.91
CA ALA A 612 0.80 -15.64 20.69
C ALA A 612 1.19 -15.51 22.16
N TYR A 613 0.81 -14.40 22.79
CA TYR A 613 1.01 -14.14 24.22
C TYR A 613 -0.33 -13.85 24.88
N ASN A 614 -0.80 -14.78 25.69
CA ASN A 614 -2.14 -14.76 26.30
C ASN A 614 -2.16 -15.46 27.68
N PRO A 615 -1.28 -15.09 28.63
CA PRO A 615 -1.03 -15.85 29.86
C PRO A 615 -2.26 -16.03 30.77
N GLU A 616 -3.16 -15.03 30.83
CA GLU A 616 -4.35 -15.06 31.70
C GLU A 616 -5.62 -15.58 30.99
N PHE A 617 -5.51 -15.98 29.71
CA PHE A 617 -6.70 -16.22 28.89
C PHE A 617 -7.54 -17.40 29.38
N THR A 618 -6.93 -18.50 29.82
CA THR A 618 -7.64 -19.65 30.38
C THR A 618 -8.40 -19.26 31.65
N ALA A 619 -7.76 -18.54 32.57
CA ALA A 619 -8.40 -18.08 33.80
C ALA A 619 -9.56 -17.12 33.51
N ILE A 620 -9.43 -16.25 32.49
CA ILE A 620 -10.52 -15.37 32.03
C ILE A 620 -11.69 -16.22 31.51
N LEU A 621 -11.45 -17.24 30.67
CA LEU A 621 -12.54 -18.09 30.18
C LEU A 621 -13.30 -18.77 31.32
N GLU A 622 -12.61 -19.24 32.36
CA GLU A 622 -13.22 -19.92 33.51
C GLU A 622 -13.96 -18.96 34.46
N ASN A 623 -13.57 -17.68 34.54
CA ASN A 623 -14.16 -16.73 35.50
C ASN A 623 -15.32 -15.90 34.94
N PHE A 624 -15.59 -15.97 33.63
CA PHE A 624 -16.55 -15.10 32.95
C PHE A 624 -17.51 -15.90 32.04
N GLU A 625 -18.15 -16.94 32.59
CA GLU A 625 -19.12 -17.78 31.86
C GLU A 625 -20.36 -17.00 31.38
N ASP A 626 -20.77 -15.98 32.12
CA ASP A 626 -21.93 -15.13 31.79
C ASP A 626 -21.60 -14.01 30.78
N ALA A 627 -20.32 -13.84 30.42
CA ALA A 627 -19.87 -12.85 29.45
C ALA A 627 -19.35 -13.51 28.17
N GLU A 628 -19.47 -12.85 27.03
CA GLU A 628 -18.87 -13.34 25.79
C GLU A 628 -17.38 -12.97 25.76
N VAL A 629 -16.51 -13.98 25.73
CA VAL A 629 -15.05 -13.80 25.73
C VAL A 629 -14.47 -13.99 24.33
N LEU A 630 -13.75 -12.97 23.84
CA LEU A 630 -13.07 -12.97 22.55
C LEU A 630 -11.55 -12.99 22.73
N ASN A 631 -10.83 -13.74 21.89
CA ASN A 631 -9.38 -13.62 21.74
C ASN A 631 -9.06 -13.14 20.32
N ILE A 632 -8.43 -11.97 20.21
CA ILE A 632 -8.24 -11.29 18.92
C ILE A 632 -6.78 -10.89 18.68
N GLY A 633 -6.48 -10.62 17.41
CA GLY A 633 -5.17 -10.19 16.96
C GLY A 633 -4.09 -11.22 17.23
N ASP A 634 -2.92 -10.72 17.61
CA ASP A 634 -1.73 -11.53 17.83
C ASP A 634 -1.83 -12.44 19.08
N SER A 635 -2.70 -12.09 20.03
CA SER A 635 -2.99 -12.89 21.23
C SER A 635 -3.70 -14.21 20.91
N ARG A 636 -4.42 -14.25 19.78
CA ARG A 636 -4.97 -15.50 19.24
C ARG A 636 -3.94 -16.23 18.40
N GLN A 637 -3.31 -15.51 17.48
CA GLN A 637 -2.31 -16.05 16.58
C GLN A 637 -1.48 -14.89 16.02
N ALA A 638 -0.17 -14.93 16.27
CA ALA A 638 0.78 -13.93 15.78
C ALA A 638 0.71 -13.82 14.25
N ARG A 639 0.28 -12.65 13.74
CA ARG A 639 0.07 -12.36 12.33
C ARG A 639 0.48 -10.90 12.06
N LYS A 640 -0.16 -10.26 11.07
CA LYS A 640 0.09 -8.88 10.66
C LYS A 640 -0.99 -7.96 11.23
N ILE A 641 -0.68 -6.66 11.36
CA ILE A 641 -1.58 -5.61 11.87
C ILE A 641 -2.97 -5.65 11.19
N ILE A 642 -3.04 -5.98 9.91
CA ILE A 642 -4.29 -6.04 9.13
C ILE A 642 -5.30 -7.02 9.74
N SER A 643 -4.84 -8.17 10.23
CA SER A 643 -5.70 -9.19 10.84
C SER A 643 -6.24 -8.71 12.18
N GLY A 644 -5.39 -8.11 13.01
CA GLY A 644 -5.82 -7.55 14.30
C GLY A 644 -6.80 -6.38 14.14
N THR A 645 -6.63 -5.56 13.11
CA THR A 645 -7.53 -4.43 12.81
C THR A 645 -8.90 -4.92 12.33
N GLU A 646 -8.94 -5.90 11.43
CA GLU A 646 -10.18 -6.55 10.98
C GLU A 646 -10.91 -7.22 12.16
N GLU A 647 -10.20 -8.01 12.97
CA GLU A 647 -10.77 -8.67 14.15
C GLU A 647 -11.24 -7.68 15.23
N GLY A 648 -10.53 -6.57 15.42
CA GLY A 648 -10.98 -5.50 16.31
C GLY A 648 -12.31 -4.88 15.83
N ARG A 649 -12.43 -4.58 14.54
CA ARG A 649 -13.70 -4.07 13.96
C ARG A 649 -14.83 -5.09 14.07
N ASN A 650 -14.53 -6.39 14.00
CA ASN A 650 -15.50 -7.47 14.03
C ASN A 650 -16.24 -7.63 15.37
N ILE A 651 -15.89 -6.87 16.42
CA ILE A 651 -16.66 -6.82 17.67
C ILE A 651 -18.15 -6.50 17.44
N ILE A 652 -18.47 -5.76 16.37
CA ILE A 652 -19.87 -5.50 15.97
C ILE A 652 -20.66 -6.78 15.69
N PHE A 653 -20.00 -7.87 15.23
CA PHE A 653 -20.67 -9.14 15.00
C PHE A 653 -20.96 -9.85 16.32
N THR A 654 -20.05 -9.74 17.28
CA THR A 654 -20.26 -10.24 18.64
C THR A 654 -21.44 -9.53 19.31
N LEU A 655 -21.48 -8.20 19.24
CA LEU A 655 -22.58 -7.41 19.79
C LEU A 655 -23.95 -7.74 19.14
N LYS A 656 -23.96 -8.05 17.83
CA LYS A 656 -25.15 -8.58 17.16
C LYS A 656 -25.52 -9.99 17.65
N LYS A 657 -24.53 -10.88 17.79
CA LYS A 657 -24.72 -12.27 18.24
C LYS A 657 -25.36 -12.33 19.63
N ILE A 658 -24.94 -11.47 20.56
CA ILE A 658 -25.51 -11.40 21.92
C ILE A 658 -26.82 -10.60 22.00
N GLY A 659 -27.33 -10.11 20.87
CA GLY A 659 -28.65 -9.48 20.78
C GLY A 659 -28.74 -8.08 21.40
N VAL A 660 -27.62 -7.33 21.46
CA VAL A 660 -27.61 -5.96 22.00
C VAL A 660 -27.67 -4.87 20.93
N MET A 661 -27.48 -5.18 19.63
CA MET A 661 -27.54 -4.22 18.51
C MET A 661 -28.89 -4.19 17.76
#